data_AF-A0AAX4P834-F1
#
_entry.id   AF-A0AAX4P834-F1
#
_cell.length_a   1.000
_cell.length_b   1.000
_cell.length_c   1.000
_cell.angle_alpha   90.00
_cell.angle_beta   90.00
_cell.angle_gamma   90.00
#
_symmetry.space_group_name_H-M   'P 1'
#
loop_
_entity.id
_entity.type
_entity.pdbx_description
1 polymer ?
#
loop_
_entity_poly.entity_id
_entity_poly.type
_entity_poly.pdbx_seq_one_letter_code
_entity_poly.pdbx_strand_id
1 'polypeptide(L)'
;MATAAGEASAAGTMPPVQGNWSEIVSQKEVELNALRERHVAELEERLKSKEAAMASIEEAHDRLREDFKYNLEVLEERDRDLKEYDEVLAREVRKGQDRSKMIDETRAVIDRLQRELQSERQARSEEQGLHKQRLFELKEDAENAKFGGEEALLRQREAFERRRRELERECEELRGEAEARDRALRGDRDAAVQRLESELRLQRQEAAHESSKLRERSEALEAEVSRRKAEEEEREKALAEATERAAEAERVARSVTIEFEEWKLDRETCSADLQRRLDVALRNHQAEANAHKAAQTAISSELRDLQAAGERLEAAYARRVDQEHSGLIAERDSYKVRAEAAEERCASLEGELEEERRGGEAEREMVGERVGRLERERNEAVRNLTGTRSEITAKYQAEIRVLREELWSKNEEVSALRAKETIARGALDDRRGDINSYKEQLASSLERERELKRSLRAMELKAELDLEKTEASVSATNENVVRQLTQDKDTSSERIRQFEERVRGLEAELEKERSRAEEAAAAEAAGAAMAASKEEPAGVAQRASGQGADAVWSPDSSLLGGLIPNIGEISPAVSLERTPGRADPLSQAKIKELDLENNRLRDVISALRQEMESVEGQADAASGPQRVAALEAELAASDADYQRSRDHVRILQERGAGEAGVAVGAELEFLRAQQARILEENRSMRRLRILPGAEAAEVAAAAPPPVDPNAESYGQERLLVYSKLCDMRAELGAAGPGGAETLAAEGMVAALAQEVGDLVKKVRRRLGARTTKLRRTEEERDRILDLNNALRSSMAKAEAASAPAAAAIPSLPDRGTDERLQETNEKLSYVQSSLVDLTRQSEELVRYQREAQAQAALERPAGARSQGAPPAKSRQRQQRPRSAAGTSAEVAAPSKAPGGLQLRGNRAPSSTASRGAAANQGTASQRAKLQAIALKRQRREAREREEQQRPQIRNYNIRDDRRAAEESAAAAAAAKKPEEERVRGG
;
A
#
# COMPACT_ATOMS: atom_id res chain seq x y z
N MET A 1 45.48 -4.78 -110.68
CA MET A 1 45.79 -3.63 -111.54
C MET A 1 47.22 -3.17 -111.27
N ALA A 2 48.14 -3.45 -112.20
CA ALA A 2 49.38 -2.71 -112.41
C ALA A 2 49.86 -3.09 -113.83
N THR A 3 50.25 -2.12 -114.64
CA THR A 3 50.44 -2.27 -116.11
C THR A 3 51.90 -2.15 -116.53
N ALA A 4 52.39 -3.09 -117.35
CA ALA A 4 53.46 -2.91 -118.35
C ALA A 4 53.40 -4.15 -119.28
N ALA A 5 53.19 -4.06 -120.60
CA ALA A 5 53.94 -3.33 -121.64
C ALA A 5 55.35 -3.90 -121.85
N GLY A 6 55.60 -4.48 -123.03
CA GLY A 6 56.85 -5.15 -123.39
C GLY A 6 56.78 -5.79 -124.78
N GLU A 7 57.02 -5.00 -125.82
CA GLU A 7 57.07 -5.43 -127.22
C GLU A 7 58.38 -6.16 -127.53
N ALA A 8 58.37 -7.14 -128.43
CA ALA A 8 59.54 -7.51 -129.24
C ALA A 8 59.13 -8.25 -130.52
N SER A 9 59.46 -7.67 -131.67
CA SER A 9 59.36 -8.30 -133.00
C SER A 9 60.69 -8.90 -133.40
N ALA A 10 60.70 -10.09 -134.00
CA ALA A 10 61.79 -10.58 -134.85
C ALA A 10 61.28 -11.66 -135.82
N ALA A 11 61.47 -11.46 -137.12
CA ALA A 11 61.11 -12.40 -138.17
C ALA A 11 62.24 -13.42 -138.44
N GLY A 12 61.89 -14.61 -138.94
CA GLY A 12 62.87 -15.68 -139.22
C GLY A 12 62.39 -16.80 -140.14
N THR A 13 62.42 -16.55 -141.45
CA THR A 13 62.67 -17.55 -142.52
C THR A 13 61.61 -18.63 -142.80
N MET A 14 60.93 -18.50 -143.95
CA MET A 14 60.13 -19.55 -144.61
C MET A 14 61.01 -20.58 -145.34
N PRO A 15 60.53 -21.83 -145.51
CA PRO A 15 60.69 -22.59 -146.75
C PRO A 15 59.36 -22.61 -147.56
N PRO A 16 59.39 -22.79 -148.90
CA PRO A 16 58.22 -22.55 -149.75
C PRO A 16 57.51 -23.83 -150.27
N VAL A 17 56.42 -23.57 -151.03
CA VAL A 17 55.71 -24.49 -151.94
C VAL A 17 54.54 -25.32 -151.36
N GLN A 18 53.39 -24.65 -151.31
CA GLN A 18 52.12 -25.09 -151.93
C GLN A 18 51.61 -26.51 -151.62
N GLY A 19 50.72 -26.58 -150.62
CA GLY A 19 49.81 -27.71 -150.41
C GLY A 19 48.69 -27.37 -149.43
N ASN A 20 49.06 -26.77 -148.28
CA ASN A 20 48.24 -26.84 -147.07
C ASN A 20 47.72 -25.46 -146.56
N TRP A 21 47.44 -24.49 -147.44
CA TRP A 21 46.81 -23.21 -147.02
C TRP A 21 45.46 -23.42 -146.32
N SER A 22 44.66 -24.37 -146.82
CA SER A 22 43.40 -24.79 -146.19
C SER A 22 43.62 -25.35 -144.77
N GLU A 23 44.73 -26.08 -144.58
CA GLU A 23 45.09 -26.70 -143.30
C GLU A 23 45.63 -25.68 -142.29
N ILE A 24 46.38 -24.66 -142.74
CA ILE A 24 46.82 -23.55 -141.88
C ILE A 24 45.63 -22.69 -141.48
N VAL A 25 44.69 -22.42 -142.41
CA VAL A 25 43.44 -21.69 -142.09
C VAL A 25 42.60 -22.50 -141.11
N SER A 26 42.39 -23.80 -141.32
CA SER A 26 41.62 -24.63 -140.38
C SER A 26 42.31 -24.80 -139.03
N GLN A 27 43.64 -24.94 -138.98
CA GLN A 27 44.41 -24.90 -137.73
C GLN A 27 44.23 -23.55 -137.01
N LYS A 28 44.26 -22.42 -137.72
CA LYS A 28 44.04 -21.10 -137.12
C LYS A 28 42.59 -20.89 -136.71
N GLU A 29 41.60 -21.41 -137.43
CA GLU A 29 40.20 -21.40 -137.01
C GLU A 29 39.97 -22.27 -135.76
N VAL A 30 40.62 -23.44 -135.67
CA VAL A 30 40.59 -24.29 -134.47
C VAL A 30 41.29 -23.62 -133.29
N GLU A 31 42.46 -23.01 -133.48
CA GLU A 31 43.14 -22.23 -132.42
C GLU A 31 42.28 -21.04 -131.96
N LEU A 32 41.66 -20.31 -132.88
CA LEU A 32 40.87 -19.11 -132.59
C LEU A 32 39.52 -19.50 -131.94
N ASN A 33 38.91 -20.62 -132.34
CA ASN A 33 37.76 -21.19 -131.63
C ASN A 33 38.16 -21.72 -130.24
N ALA A 34 39.28 -22.42 -130.08
CA ALA A 34 39.78 -22.83 -128.77
C ALA A 34 40.11 -21.63 -127.86
N LEU A 35 40.59 -20.51 -128.41
CA LEU A 35 40.77 -19.26 -127.66
C LEU A 35 39.43 -18.62 -127.28
N ARG A 36 38.43 -18.63 -128.17
CA ARG A 36 37.07 -18.18 -127.87
C ARG A 36 36.43 -19.04 -126.78
N GLU A 37 36.52 -20.36 -126.87
CA GLU A 37 36.02 -21.32 -125.88
C GLU A 37 36.70 -21.13 -124.52
N ARG A 38 38.03 -20.98 -124.49
CA ARG A 38 38.76 -20.63 -123.25
C ARG A 38 38.30 -19.29 -122.66
N HIS A 39 38.08 -18.28 -123.49
CA HIS A 39 37.64 -16.97 -123.01
C HIS A 39 36.18 -16.98 -122.53
N VAL A 40 35.30 -17.72 -123.19
CA VAL A 40 33.93 -17.96 -122.72
C VAL A 40 33.94 -18.75 -121.41
N ALA A 41 34.74 -19.81 -121.29
CA ALA A 41 34.90 -20.57 -120.05
C ALA A 41 35.45 -19.69 -118.91
N GLU A 42 36.44 -18.82 -119.17
CA GLU A 42 36.96 -17.87 -118.18
C GLU A 42 35.90 -16.83 -117.77
N LEU A 43 35.08 -16.33 -118.71
CA LEU A 43 33.97 -15.42 -118.40
C LEU A 43 32.87 -16.12 -117.60
N GLU A 44 32.54 -17.37 -117.93
CA GLU A 44 31.61 -18.19 -117.15
C GLU A 44 32.14 -18.51 -115.76
N GLU A 45 33.43 -18.82 -115.59
CA GLU A 45 34.05 -19.07 -114.30
C GLU A 45 34.07 -17.81 -113.45
N ARG A 46 34.40 -16.65 -114.04
CA ARG A 46 34.28 -15.34 -113.38
C ARG A 46 32.84 -14.97 -113.04
N LEU A 47 31.86 -15.36 -113.85
CA LEU A 47 30.44 -15.16 -113.58
C LEU A 47 30.01 -16.03 -112.39
N LYS A 48 30.24 -17.35 -112.45
CA LYS A 48 29.95 -18.32 -111.38
C LYS A 48 30.65 -17.94 -110.06
N SER A 49 31.88 -17.45 -110.13
CA SER A 49 32.62 -16.93 -108.96
C SER A 49 31.97 -15.68 -108.36
N LYS A 50 31.48 -14.75 -109.19
CA LYS A 50 30.71 -13.58 -108.72
C LYS A 50 29.33 -13.96 -108.18
N GLU A 51 28.64 -14.90 -108.80
CA GLU A 51 27.35 -15.40 -108.33
C GLU A 51 27.50 -16.10 -106.97
N ALA A 52 28.53 -16.93 -106.79
CA ALA A 52 28.86 -17.53 -105.51
C ALA A 52 29.25 -16.49 -104.44
N ALA A 53 29.98 -15.43 -104.82
CA ALA A 53 30.30 -14.32 -103.92
C ALA A 53 29.06 -13.50 -103.54
N MET A 54 28.15 -13.26 -104.48
CA MET A 54 26.86 -12.59 -104.21
C MET A 54 25.99 -13.42 -103.28
N ALA A 55 25.81 -14.71 -103.55
CA ALA A 55 25.08 -15.63 -102.68
C ALA A 55 25.69 -15.67 -101.26
N SER A 56 27.02 -15.71 -101.14
CA SER A 56 27.69 -15.64 -99.82
C SER A 56 27.49 -14.31 -99.10
N ILE A 57 27.34 -13.19 -99.81
CA ILE A 57 27.05 -11.88 -99.23
C ILE A 57 25.58 -11.79 -98.81
N GLU A 58 24.66 -12.33 -99.61
CA GLU A 58 23.23 -12.42 -99.30
C GLU A 58 23.00 -13.28 -98.05
N GLU A 59 23.62 -14.47 -97.98
CA GLU A 59 23.61 -15.31 -96.76
C GLU A 59 24.18 -14.57 -95.54
N ALA A 60 25.31 -13.86 -95.68
CA ALA A 60 25.91 -13.12 -94.58
C ALA A 60 25.02 -11.96 -94.10
N HIS A 61 24.32 -11.30 -95.02
CA HIS A 61 23.40 -10.21 -94.74
C HIS A 61 22.09 -10.70 -94.10
N ASP A 62 21.55 -11.84 -94.54
CA ASP A 62 20.36 -12.42 -93.91
C ASP A 62 20.67 -12.99 -92.52
N ARG A 63 21.83 -13.62 -92.29
CA ARG A 63 22.32 -13.95 -90.94
C ARG A 63 22.44 -12.71 -90.06
N LEU A 64 23.02 -11.61 -90.58
CA LEU A 64 23.13 -10.35 -89.84
C LEU A 64 21.75 -9.75 -89.51
N ARG A 65 20.76 -9.90 -90.39
CA ARG A 65 19.36 -9.51 -90.12
C ARG A 65 18.71 -10.36 -89.03
N GLU A 66 18.99 -11.65 -88.99
CA GLU A 66 18.54 -12.56 -87.92
C GLU A 66 19.19 -12.17 -86.59
N ASP A 67 20.50 -11.92 -86.57
CA ASP A 67 21.22 -11.42 -85.39
C ASP A 67 20.65 -10.07 -84.90
N PHE A 68 20.31 -9.14 -85.80
CA PHE A 68 19.69 -7.88 -85.41
C PHE A 68 18.27 -8.05 -84.83
N LYS A 69 17.46 -8.96 -85.37
CA LYS A 69 16.14 -9.29 -84.81
C LYS A 69 16.27 -9.90 -83.42
N TYR A 70 17.14 -10.89 -83.26
CA TYR A 70 17.40 -11.55 -81.98
C TYR A 70 17.90 -10.56 -80.93
N ASN A 71 18.84 -9.68 -81.28
CA ASN A 71 19.31 -8.63 -80.37
C ASN A 71 18.20 -7.63 -79.97
N LEU A 72 17.25 -7.34 -80.87
CA LEU A 72 16.10 -6.49 -80.56
C LEU A 72 15.11 -7.19 -79.61
N GLU A 73 14.81 -8.47 -79.85
CA GLU A 73 13.97 -9.30 -78.98
C GLU A 73 14.54 -9.40 -77.57
N VAL A 74 15.85 -9.64 -77.43
CA VAL A 74 16.57 -9.67 -76.14
C VAL A 74 16.57 -8.31 -75.42
N LEU A 75 16.60 -7.19 -76.17
CA LEU A 75 16.46 -5.86 -75.57
C LEU A 75 15.03 -5.62 -75.07
N GLU A 76 14.00 -6.02 -75.84
CA GLU A 76 12.62 -5.91 -75.38
C GLU A 76 12.33 -6.80 -74.16
N GLU A 77 12.91 -8.01 -74.09
CA GLU A 77 12.84 -8.87 -72.90
C GLU A 77 13.42 -8.15 -71.68
N ARG A 78 14.63 -7.58 -71.78
CA ARG A 78 15.24 -6.80 -70.69
C ARG A 78 14.42 -5.58 -70.30
N ASP A 79 13.80 -4.90 -71.26
CA ASP A 79 12.90 -3.75 -71.02
C ASP A 79 11.56 -4.17 -70.39
N ARG A 80 11.16 -5.44 -70.48
CA ARG A 80 10.03 -6.01 -69.73
C ARG A 80 10.48 -6.38 -68.32
N ASP A 81 11.58 -7.13 -68.18
CA ASP A 81 12.16 -7.50 -66.88
C ASP A 81 12.43 -6.26 -66.00
N LEU A 82 13.00 -5.19 -66.56
CA LEU A 82 13.26 -3.93 -65.83
C LEU A 82 11.97 -3.29 -65.29
N LYS A 83 10.87 -3.33 -66.05
CA LYS A 83 9.56 -2.84 -65.58
C LYS A 83 9.01 -3.72 -64.47
N GLU A 84 9.17 -5.03 -64.57
CA GLU A 84 8.76 -5.97 -63.51
C GLU A 84 9.56 -5.73 -62.22
N TYR A 85 10.87 -5.48 -62.31
CA TYR A 85 11.69 -5.07 -61.17
C TYR A 85 11.27 -3.73 -60.58
N ASP A 86 10.95 -2.71 -61.40
CA ASP A 86 10.43 -1.42 -60.92
C ASP A 86 9.07 -1.58 -60.21
N GLU A 87 8.18 -2.44 -60.73
CA GLU A 87 6.89 -2.77 -60.10
C GLU A 87 7.05 -3.57 -58.80
N VAL A 88 8.02 -4.49 -58.71
CA VAL A 88 8.37 -5.18 -57.46
C VAL A 88 8.92 -4.18 -56.44
N LEU A 89 9.85 -3.31 -56.85
CA LEU A 89 10.46 -2.30 -55.99
C LEU A 89 9.41 -1.31 -55.47
N ALA A 90 8.52 -0.81 -56.33
CA ALA A 90 7.42 0.07 -55.94
C ALA A 90 6.47 -0.61 -54.94
N ARG A 91 6.20 -1.91 -55.09
CA ARG A 91 5.38 -2.69 -54.13
C ARG A 91 6.08 -2.85 -52.78
N GLU A 92 7.37 -3.17 -52.75
CA GLU A 92 8.12 -3.29 -51.48
C GLU A 92 8.32 -1.93 -50.79
N VAL A 93 8.54 -0.84 -51.53
CA VAL A 93 8.58 0.52 -50.98
C VAL A 93 7.25 0.89 -50.31
N ARG A 94 6.10 0.59 -50.94
CA ARG A 94 4.77 0.81 -50.33
C ARG A 94 4.59 -0.01 -49.04
N LYS A 95 4.92 -1.31 -49.06
CA LYS A 95 4.93 -2.16 -47.84
C LYS A 95 5.84 -1.60 -46.75
N GLY A 96 7.00 -1.03 -47.11
CA GLY A 96 7.91 -0.36 -46.19
C GLY A 96 7.29 0.89 -45.56
N GLN A 97 6.62 1.73 -46.37
CA GLN A 97 5.90 2.91 -45.89
C GLN A 97 4.75 2.54 -44.94
N ASP A 98 3.96 1.50 -45.26
CA ASP A 98 2.84 1.08 -44.41
C ASP A 98 3.33 0.46 -43.08
N ARG A 99 4.45 -0.29 -43.10
CA ARG A 99 5.14 -0.73 -41.87
C ARG A 99 5.66 0.47 -41.06
N SER A 100 6.19 1.51 -41.70
CA SER A 100 6.63 2.73 -41.00
C SER A 100 5.46 3.43 -40.31
N LYS A 101 4.33 3.61 -40.99
CA LYS A 101 3.10 4.18 -40.40
C LYS A 101 2.67 3.38 -39.16
N MET A 102 2.63 2.04 -39.26
CA MET A 102 2.29 1.17 -38.14
C MET A 102 3.28 1.30 -36.96
N ILE A 103 4.57 1.49 -37.24
CA ILE A 103 5.59 1.76 -36.22
C ILE A 103 5.34 3.13 -35.55
N ASP A 104 4.98 4.16 -36.32
CA ASP A 104 4.73 5.50 -35.79
C ASP A 104 3.39 5.59 -35.02
N GLU A 105 2.35 4.86 -35.45
CA GLU A 105 1.09 4.67 -34.72
C GLU A 105 1.33 3.93 -33.39
N THR A 106 2.10 2.84 -33.40
CA THR A 106 2.41 2.08 -32.17
C THR A 106 3.29 2.90 -31.21
N ARG A 107 4.23 3.70 -31.72
CA ARG A 107 4.96 4.71 -30.90
C ARG A 107 4.01 5.73 -30.27
N ALA A 108 3.08 6.29 -31.04
CA ALA A 108 2.11 7.26 -30.52
C ALA A 108 1.21 6.65 -29.41
N VAL A 109 0.83 5.37 -29.53
CA VAL A 109 0.11 4.62 -28.48
C VAL A 109 1.00 4.42 -27.24
N ILE A 110 2.26 4.02 -27.41
CA ILE A 110 3.22 3.87 -26.30
C ILE A 110 3.37 5.20 -25.55
N ASP A 111 3.55 6.32 -26.26
CA ASP A 111 3.69 7.64 -25.63
C ASP A 111 2.40 8.06 -24.90
N ARG A 112 1.22 7.67 -25.40
CA ARG A 112 -0.08 7.94 -24.74
C ARG A 112 -0.19 7.17 -23.42
N LEU A 113 0.06 5.87 -23.46
CA LEU A 113 0.09 5.00 -22.28
C LEU A 113 1.16 5.44 -21.25
N GLN A 114 2.31 5.95 -21.71
CA GLN A 114 3.32 6.50 -20.81
C GLN A 114 2.86 7.79 -20.10
N ARG A 115 2.09 8.66 -20.78
CA ARG A 115 1.50 9.86 -20.15
C ARG A 115 0.41 9.47 -19.16
N GLU A 116 -0.48 8.56 -19.51
CA GLU A 116 -1.53 8.01 -18.64
C GLU A 116 -0.92 7.39 -17.37
N LEU A 117 0.11 6.55 -17.52
CA LEU A 117 0.85 5.98 -16.39
C LEU A 117 1.55 7.04 -15.52
N GLN A 118 2.01 8.15 -16.09
CA GLN A 118 2.58 9.26 -15.33
C GLN A 118 1.50 10.04 -14.56
N SER A 119 0.34 10.29 -15.16
CA SER A 119 -0.78 10.95 -14.47
C SER A 119 -1.35 10.07 -13.35
N GLU A 120 -1.50 8.75 -13.54
CA GLU A 120 -1.90 7.84 -12.46
C GLU A 120 -0.91 7.86 -11.29
N ARG A 121 0.40 7.92 -11.57
CA ARG A 121 1.44 8.00 -10.53
C ARG A 121 1.38 9.32 -9.77
N GLN A 122 1.04 10.42 -10.44
CA GLN A 122 0.83 11.72 -9.80
C GLN A 122 -0.43 11.70 -8.94
N ALA A 123 -1.57 11.25 -9.48
CA ALA A 123 -2.83 11.10 -8.75
C ALA A 123 -2.66 10.22 -7.49
N ARG A 124 -2.03 9.04 -7.59
CA ARG A 124 -1.74 8.19 -6.42
C ARG A 124 -0.79 8.85 -5.41
N SER A 125 0.13 9.70 -5.85
CA SER A 125 1.00 10.48 -4.95
C SER A 125 0.22 11.58 -4.22
N GLU A 126 -0.74 12.21 -4.89
CA GLU A 126 -1.64 13.22 -4.33
C GLU A 126 -2.63 12.58 -3.34
N GLU A 127 -3.27 11.46 -3.70
CA GLU A 127 -4.11 10.65 -2.80
C GLU A 127 -3.34 10.21 -1.54
N GLN A 128 -2.10 9.73 -1.70
CA GLN A 128 -1.24 9.41 -0.55
C GLN A 128 -0.87 10.66 0.26
N GLY A 129 -0.78 11.83 -0.36
CA GLY A 129 -0.61 13.12 0.31
C GLY A 129 -1.82 13.48 1.16
N LEU A 130 -3.02 13.45 0.56
CA LEU A 130 -4.30 13.70 1.22
C LEU A 130 -4.56 12.70 2.35
N HIS A 131 -4.25 11.42 2.16
CA HIS A 131 -4.39 10.41 3.21
C HIS A 131 -3.43 10.66 4.38
N LYS A 132 -2.18 11.09 4.10
CA LYS A 132 -1.22 11.48 5.15
C LYS A 132 -1.67 12.75 5.88
N GLN A 133 -2.29 13.70 5.20
CA GLN A 133 -2.88 14.91 5.80
C GLN A 133 -4.07 14.56 6.70
N ARG A 134 -5.04 13.77 6.22
CA ARG A 134 -6.16 13.27 7.05
C ARG A 134 -5.70 12.46 8.26
N LEU A 135 -4.65 11.64 8.10
CA LEU A 135 -4.03 10.92 9.23
C LEU A 135 -3.23 11.81 10.18
N PHE A 136 -2.91 13.05 9.80
CA PHE A 136 -2.32 14.05 10.68
C PHE A 136 -3.43 14.81 11.41
N GLU A 137 -4.46 15.28 10.70
CA GLU A 137 -5.67 15.91 11.24
C GLU A 137 -6.34 15.02 12.30
N LEU A 138 -6.64 13.75 11.98
CA LEU A 138 -7.23 12.81 12.94
C LEU A 138 -6.33 12.50 14.16
N LYS A 139 -5.01 12.71 14.05
CA LYS A 139 -4.11 12.60 15.21
C LYS A 139 -4.13 13.87 16.05
N GLU A 140 -4.15 15.03 15.41
CA GLU A 140 -4.29 16.32 16.07
C GLU A 140 -5.62 16.40 16.82
N ASP A 141 -6.74 15.98 16.21
CA ASP A 141 -8.04 15.86 16.85
C ASP A 141 -8.03 14.87 18.03
N ALA A 142 -7.38 13.71 17.87
CA ALA A 142 -7.26 12.73 18.95
C ALA A 142 -6.33 13.19 20.09
N GLU A 143 -5.33 14.03 19.82
CA GLU A 143 -4.49 14.69 20.82
C GLU A 143 -5.26 15.82 21.52
N ASN A 144 -5.98 16.66 20.76
CA ASN A 144 -6.84 17.73 21.28
C ASN A 144 -7.97 17.17 22.17
N ALA A 145 -8.61 16.06 21.78
CA ALA A 145 -9.61 15.39 22.59
C ALA A 145 -9.02 14.83 23.90
N LYS A 146 -7.79 14.30 23.87
CA LYS A 146 -7.08 13.86 25.08
C LYS A 146 -6.75 15.05 25.99
N PHE A 147 -6.18 16.13 25.44
CA PHE A 147 -5.86 17.32 26.23
C PHE A 147 -7.12 17.97 26.81
N GLY A 148 -8.21 18.07 26.05
CA GLY A 148 -9.50 18.55 26.54
C GLY A 148 -10.09 17.66 27.65
N GLY A 149 -9.99 16.34 27.51
CA GLY A 149 -10.39 15.39 28.54
C GLY A 149 -9.52 15.48 29.81
N GLU A 150 -8.20 15.57 29.67
CA GLU A 150 -7.27 15.77 30.79
C GLU A 150 -7.52 17.10 31.50
N GLU A 151 -7.76 18.19 30.76
CA GLU A 151 -8.05 19.51 31.32
C GLU A 151 -9.42 19.54 32.04
N ALA A 152 -10.44 18.88 31.47
CA ALA A 152 -11.74 18.71 32.13
C ALA A 152 -11.62 17.89 33.43
N LEU A 153 -10.84 16.81 33.43
CA LEU A 153 -10.55 16.01 34.63
C LEU A 153 -9.75 16.81 35.67
N LEU A 154 -8.82 17.68 35.26
CA LEU A 154 -8.11 18.59 36.17
C LEU A 154 -9.08 19.61 36.80
N ARG A 155 -9.92 20.28 36.01
CA ARG A 155 -10.97 21.18 36.53
C ARG A 155 -11.91 20.47 37.50
N GLN A 156 -12.30 19.23 37.21
CA GLN A 156 -13.15 18.42 38.08
C GLN A 156 -12.44 18.07 39.40
N ARG A 157 -11.16 17.67 39.35
CA ARG A 157 -10.34 17.43 40.55
C ARG A 157 -10.19 18.68 41.39
N GLU A 158 -9.90 19.83 40.79
CA GLU A 158 -9.84 21.10 41.50
C GLU A 158 -11.18 21.48 42.14
N ALA A 159 -12.31 21.23 41.47
CA ALA A 159 -13.64 21.48 42.02
C ALA A 159 -13.92 20.58 43.24
N PHE A 160 -13.57 19.29 43.16
CA PHE A 160 -13.64 18.37 44.30
C PHE A 160 -12.70 18.77 45.45
N GLU A 161 -11.47 19.22 45.15
CA GLU A 161 -10.54 19.73 46.17
C GLU A 161 -11.05 21.02 46.82
N ARG A 162 -11.64 21.93 46.05
CA ARG A 162 -12.29 23.15 46.58
C ARG A 162 -13.44 22.77 47.52
N ARG A 163 -14.37 21.92 47.07
CA ARG A 163 -15.50 21.49 47.91
C ARG A 163 -15.05 20.70 49.13
N ARG A 164 -13.98 19.91 49.02
CA ARG A 164 -13.36 19.23 50.16
C ARG A 164 -12.80 20.23 51.18
N ARG A 165 -12.05 21.25 50.73
CA ARG A 165 -11.51 22.31 51.62
C ARG A 165 -12.63 23.13 52.28
N GLU A 166 -13.74 23.38 51.58
CA GLU A 166 -14.93 24.00 52.15
C GLU A 166 -15.54 23.13 53.25
N LEU A 167 -15.78 21.83 52.98
CA LEU A 167 -16.31 20.89 53.98
C LEU A 167 -15.35 20.71 55.18
N GLU A 168 -14.03 20.71 54.96
CA GLU A 168 -13.04 20.67 56.03
C GLU A 168 -13.15 21.92 56.94
N ARG A 169 -13.31 23.12 56.35
CA ARG A 169 -13.58 24.37 57.11
C ARG A 169 -14.93 24.36 57.81
N GLU A 170 -16.01 23.97 57.14
CA GLU A 170 -17.35 23.82 57.74
C GLU A 170 -17.29 22.87 58.95
N CYS A 171 -16.51 21.78 58.88
CA CYS A 171 -16.26 20.88 60.01
C CYS A 171 -15.42 21.51 61.13
N GLU A 172 -14.39 22.32 60.81
CA GLU A 172 -13.59 23.04 61.81
C GLU A 172 -14.40 24.14 62.51
N GLU A 173 -15.23 24.89 61.78
CA GLU A 173 -16.17 25.88 62.31
C GLU A 173 -17.19 25.23 63.23
N LEU A 174 -17.84 24.14 62.81
CA LEU A 174 -18.81 23.40 63.65
C LEU A 174 -18.15 22.77 64.89
N ARG A 175 -16.88 22.35 64.83
CA ARG A 175 -16.10 21.94 66.01
C ARG A 175 -15.84 23.11 66.94
N GLY A 176 -15.40 24.25 66.40
CA GLY A 176 -15.18 25.48 67.16
C GLY A 176 -16.46 26.00 67.85
N GLU A 177 -17.61 25.92 67.17
CA GLU A 177 -18.91 26.20 67.77
C GLU A 177 -19.27 25.20 68.88
N ALA A 178 -19.02 23.90 68.67
CA ALA A 178 -19.28 22.88 69.70
C ALA A 178 -18.41 23.12 70.94
N GLU A 179 -17.12 23.40 70.76
CA GLU A 179 -16.20 23.79 71.83
C GLU A 179 -16.59 25.11 72.51
N ALA A 180 -17.19 26.05 71.78
CA ALA A 180 -17.74 27.29 72.34
C ALA A 180 -19.01 27.03 73.17
N ARG A 181 -19.92 26.18 72.68
CA ARG A 181 -21.10 25.72 73.43
C ARG A 181 -20.69 24.96 74.70
N ASP A 182 -19.71 24.07 74.62
CA ASP A 182 -19.16 23.35 75.77
C ASP A 182 -18.53 24.29 76.80
N ARG A 183 -17.78 25.30 76.36
CA ARG A 183 -17.21 26.33 77.26
C ARG A 183 -18.29 27.18 77.91
N ALA A 184 -19.33 27.57 77.17
CA ALA A 184 -20.48 28.29 77.72
C ALA A 184 -21.22 27.44 78.77
N LEU A 185 -21.55 26.18 78.44
CA LEU A 185 -22.20 25.25 79.38
C LEU A 185 -21.35 24.93 80.62
N ARG A 186 -20.01 24.93 80.50
CA ARG A 186 -19.11 24.85 81.67
C ARG A 186 -19.20 26.13 82.50
N GLY A 187 -19.12 27.30 81.89
CA GLY A 187 -19.29 28.59 82.57
C GLY A 187 -20.64 28.74 83.29
N ASP A 188 -21.73 28.32 82.65
CA ASP A 188 -23.08 28.33 83.24
C ASP A 188 -23.18 27.38 84.44
N ARG A 189 -22.55 26.19 84.35
CA ARG A 189 -22.45 25.24 85.47
C ARG A 189 -21.61 25.79 86.61
N ASP A 190 -20.45 26.36 86.32
CA ASP A 190 -19.56 26.95 87.32
C ASP A 190 -20.25 28.15 88.02
N ALA A 191 -20.98 28.98 87.28
CA ALA A 191 -21.80 30.06 87.83
C ALA A 191 -22.97 29.54 88.68
N ALA A 192 -23.63 28.45 88.28
CA ALA A 192 -24.67 27.81 89.08
C ALA A 192 -24.10 27.20 90.37
N VAL A 193 -22.92 26.57 90.30
CA VAL A 193 -22.19 26.07 91.49
C VAL A 193 -21.81 27.23 92.40
N GLN A 194 -21.28 28.35 91.89
CA GLN A 194 -20.97 29.53 92.69
C GLN A 194 -22.20 30.14 93.37
N ARG A 195 -23.35 30.19 92.68
CA ARG A 195 -24.63 30.63 93.28
C ARG A 195 -25.04 29.70 94.41
N LEU A 196 -25.11 28.39 94.17
CA LEU A 196 -25.43 27.38 95.19
C LEU A 196 -24.45 27.42 96.37
N GLU A 197 -23.15 27.61 96.13
CA GLU A 197 -22.19 27.81 97.21
C GLU A 197 -22.44 29.11 98.00
N SER A 198 -22.83 30.20 97.33
CA SER A 198 -23.14 31.48 98.00
C SER A 198 -24.44 31.38 98.82
N GLU A 199 -25.45 30.68 98.31
CA GLU A 199 -26.69 30.35 99.02
C GLU A 199 -26.41 29.45 100.22
N LEU A 200 -25.58 28.40 100.07
CA LEU A 200 -25.16 27.54 101.17
C LEU A 200 -24.28 28.28 102.20
N ARG A 201 -23.46 29.25 101.78
CA ARG A 201 -22.73 30.14 102.71
C ARG A 201 -23.70 31.03 103.49
N LEU A 202 -24.71 31.59 102.83
CA LEU A 202 -25.75 32.40 103.48
C LEU A 202 -26.57 31.57 104.47
N GLN A 203 -27.08 30.40 104.06
CA GLN A 203 -27.80 29.47 104.95
C GLN A 203 -26.96 29.05 106.16
N ARG A 204 -25.65 28.87 106.01
CA ARG A 204 -24.74 28.61 107.15
C ARG A 204 -24.60 29.82 108.08
N GLN A 205 -24.60 31.04 107.56
CA GLN A 205 -24.59 32.28 108.36
C GLN A 205 -25.93 32.48 109.08
N GLU A 206 -27.05 32.25 108.39
CA GLU A 206 -28.41 32.30 108.96
C GLU A 206 -28.56 31.27 110.08
N ALA A 207 -28.21 30.00 109.85
CA ALA A 207 -28.24 28.95 110.87
C ALA A 207 -27.30 29.24 112.06
N ALA A 208 -26.14 29.87 111.83
CA ALA A 208 -25.24 30.29 112.90
C ALA A 208 -25.85 31.44 113.75
N HIS A 209 -26.52 32.40 113.10
CA HIS A 209 -27.23 33.49 113.75
C HIS A 209 -28.48 33.02 114.51
N GLU A 210 -29.23 32.06 113.96
CA GLU A 210 -30.32 31.38 114.69
C GLU A 210 -29.78 30.57 115.87
N SER A 211 -28.65 29.89 115.72
CA SER A 211 -27.97 29.21 116.83
C SER A 211 -27.51 30.20 117.92
N SER A 212 -27.03 31.40 117.56
CA SER A 212 -26.74 32.48 118.54
C SER A 212 -28.01 32.90 119.28
N LYS A 213 -29.08 33.22 118.56
CA LYS A 213 -30.39 33.59 119.16
C LYS A 213 -30.95 32.50 120.06
N LEU A 214 -30.75 31.22 119.73
CA LEU A 214 -31.17 30.09 120.57
C LEU A 214 -30.29 29.94 121.81
N ARG A 215 -28.98 30.22 121.71
CA ARG A 215 -28.08 30.29 122.90
C ARG A 215 -28.45 31.44 123.81
N GLU A 216 -28.62 32.65 123.28
CA GLU A 216 -29.06 33.83 124.03
C GLU A 216 -30.41 33.59 124.75
N ARG A 217 -31.34 32.86 124.10
CA ARG A 217 -32.59 32.42 124.74
C ARG A 217 -32.39 31.34 125.81
N SER A 218 -31.44 30.42 125.63
CA SER A 218 -31.09 29.42 126.67
C SER A 218 -30.50 30.09 127.89
N GLU A 219 -29.54 31.00 127.69
CA GLU A 219 -28.90 31.79 128.75
C GLU A 219 -29.91 32.67 129.49
N ALA A 220 -30.87 33.29 128.77
CA ALA A 220 -31.97 34.04 129.39
C ALA A 220 -32.90 33.14 130.23
N LEU A 221 -33.22 31.93 129.77
CA LEU A 221 -34.03 30.98 130.53
C LEU A 221 -33.27 30.43 131.76
N GLU A 222 -31.95 30.21 131.65
CA GLU A 222 -31.09 29.83 132.78
C GLU A 222 -31.00 30.96 133.84
N ALA A 223 -30.98 32.22 133.40
CA ALA A 223 -31.08 33.39 134.27
C ALA A 223 -32.46 33.49 134.97
N GLU A 224 -33.56 33.20 134.26
CA GLU A 224 -34.89 33.14 134.89
C GLU A 224 -35.03 31.98 135.89
N VAL A 225 -34.46 30.81 135.58
CA VAL A 225 -34.48 29.64 136.49
C VAL A 225 -33.66 29.89 137.75
N SER A 226 -32.48 30.50 137.64
CA SER A 226 -31.67 30.87 138.80
C SER A 226 -32.34 31.95 139.66
N ARG A 227 -33.02 32.92 139.05
CA ARG A 227 -33.87 33.89 139.77
C ARG A 227 -35.03 33.21 140.49
N ARG A 228 -35.74 32.27 139.86
CA ARG A 228 -36.87 31.55 140.51
C ARG A 228 -36.43 30.74 141.72
N LYS A 229 -35.26 30.09 141.68
CA LYS A 229 -34.71 29.36 142.84
C LYS A 229 -34.45 30.28 144.04
N ALA A 230 -33.90 31.48 143.81
CA ALA A 230 -33.74 32.48 144.87
C ALA A 230 -35.08 32.99 145.41
N GLU A 231 -36.12 33.10 144.57
CA GLU A 231 -37.49 33.44 145.02
C GLU A 231 -38.18 32.27 145.77
N GLU A 232 -37.76 31.02 145.58
CA GLU A 232 -38.29 29.85 146.31
C GLU A 232 -37.68 29.72 147.71
N GLU A 233 -36.37 29.95 147.87
CA GLU A 233 -35.68 29.96 149.18
C GLU A 233 -36.22 31.04 150.14
N GLU A 234 -36.78 32.13 149.63
CA GLU A 234 -37.47 33.16 150.44
C GLU A 234 -38.94 32.79 150.74
N ARG A 235 -39.60 32.01 149.87
CA ARG A 235 -40.99 31.55 150.09
C ARG A 235 -41.07 30.46 151.17
N GLU A 236 -40.05 29.60 151.29
CA GLU A 236 -39.99 28.60 152.38
C GLU A 236 -39.88 29.24 153.77
N LYS A 237 -39.22 30.40 153.89
CA LYS A 237 -39.12 31.15 155.15
C LYS A 237 -40.46 31.80 155.56
N ALA A 238 -41.26 32.25 154.59
CA ALA A 238 -42.57 32.86 154.84
C ALA A 238 -43.68 31.86 155.17
N LEU A 239 -43.57 30.60 154.72
CA LEU A 239 -44.57 29.55 154.99
C LEU A 239 -44.57 29.03 156.43
N ALA A 240 -43.54 29.33 157.23
CA ALA A 240 -43.49 29.01 158.65
C ALA A 240 -44.36 29.93 159.54
N GLU A 241 -44.67 31.16 159.09
CA GLU A 241 -45.40 32.16 159.89
C GLU A 241 -46.90 32.26 159.55
N ALA A 242 -47.35 31.54 158.53
CA ALA A 242 -48.74 31.59 158.03
C ALA A 242 -49.68 30.54 158.67
N THR A 243 -49.15 29.55 159.38
CA THR A 243 -49.92 28.42 159.92
C THR A 243 -50.68 28.71 161.22
N GLU A 244 -50.41 29.84 161.89
CA GLU A 244 -51.05 30.20 163.17
C GLU A 244 -52.35 31.02 163.06
N ARG A 245 -52.77 31.48 161.85
CA ARG A 245 -53.90 32.43 161.69
C ARG A 245 -55.13 31.88 160.97
N ALA A 246 -55.29 30.56 160.90
CA ALA A 246 -56.31 29.89 160.08
C ALA A 246 -57.38 29.10 160.87
N ALA A 247 -57.94 29.65 161.97
CA ALA A 247 -58.78 28.88 162.90
C ALA A 247 -60.12 29.48 163.40
N GLU A 248 -60.48 30.76 163.17
CA GLU A 248 -61.49 31.43 164.01
C GLU A 248 -62.79 31.99 163.37
N ALA A 249 -63.03 31.89 162.05
CA ALA A 249 -64.17 32.59 161.40
C ALA A 249 -65.27 31.73 160.73
N GLU A 250 -65.29 30.40 160.95
CA GLU A 250 -66.17 29.46 160.23
C GLU A 250 -67.64 29.38 160.76
N ARG A 251 -68.25 30.46 161.30
CA ARG A 251 -69.53 30.31 162.06
C ARG A 251 -70.67 31.35 161.91
N VAL A 252 -70.78 32.11 160.83
CA VAL A 252 -72.05 32.84 160.52
C VAL A 252 -72.65 32.40 159.19
N ALA A 253 -73.11 31.14 159.17
CA ALA A 253 -73.61 30.45 157.97
C ALA A 253 -75.16 30.37 157.89
N ARG A 254 -75.91 31.38 158.38
CA ARG A 254 -77.40 31.30 158.50
C ARG A 254 -78.16 32.62 158.25
N SER A 255 -77.98 33.21 157.07
CA SER A 255 -78.99 34.08 156.41
C SER A 255 -79.43 33.55 155.03
N VAL A 256 -78.98 32.34 154.67
CA VAL A 256 -79.11 31.65 153.37
C VAL A 256 -80.52 31.08 153.16
N THR A 257 -81.56 31.87 153.44
CA THR A 257 -82.97 31.49 153.20
C THR A 257 -83.74 32.52 152.36
N ILE A 258 -83.08 33.58 151.89
CA ILE A 258 -83.65 34.57 150.95
C ILE A 258 -82.96 34.48 149.58
N GLU A 259 -81.64 34.29 149.56
CA GLU A 259 -80.81 34.15 148.33
C GLU A 259 -81.15 32.90 147.46
N PHE A 260 -81.92 31.95 147.99
CA PHE A 260 -82.30 30.71 147.26
C PHE A 260 -83.47 30.89 146.28
N GLU A 261 -84.28 31.94 146.42
CA GLU A 261 -85.37 32.22 145.48
C GLU A 261 -84.92 33.10 144.30
N GLU A 262 -83.97 34.00 144.51
CA GLU A 262 -83.35 34.81 143.44
C GLU A 262 -82.53 33.93 142.47
N TRP A 263 -81.79 32.93 142.98
CA TRP A 263 -81.02 31.98 142.16
C TRP A 263 -81.86 31.16 141.17
N LYS A 264 -83.17 30.99 141.40
CA LYS A 264 -84.04 30.25 140.48
C LYS A 264 -84.33 31.03 139.19
N LEU A 265 -84.52 32.35 139.28
CA LEU A 265 -84.72 33.20 138.09
C LEU A 265 -83.46 33.29 137.22
N ASP A 266 -82.28 33.40 137.84
CA ASP A 266 -81.00 33.44 137.10
C ASP A 266 -80.67 32.11 136.41
N ARG A 267 -81.14 30.98 136.93
CA ARG A 267 -80.97 29.67 136.30
C ARG A 267 -81.84 29.49 135.05
N GLU A 268 -83.03 30.08 135.03
CA GLU A 268 -83.96 30.00 133.88
C GLU A 268 -83.54 30.94 132.74
N THR A 269 -83.03 32.13 133.05
CA THR A 269 -82.47 33.04 132.02
C THR A 269 -81.19 32.47 131.40
N CYS A 270 -80.30 31.87 132.19
CA CYS A 270 -79.08 31.24 131.69
C CYS A 270 -79.35 30.04 130.77
N SER A 271 -80.41 29.25 131.01
CA SER A 271 -80.75 28.12 130.12
C SER A 271 -81.30 28.59 128.76
N ALA A 272 -82.07 29.68 128.75
CA ALA A 272 -82.56 30.30 127.52
C ALA A 272 -81.44 30.88 126.64
N ASP A 273 -80.41 31.50 127.23
CA ASP A 273 -79.28 32.04 126.46
C ASP A 273 -78.34 30.96 125.90
N LEU A 274 -78.19 29.83 126.60
CA LEU A 274 -77.47 28.67 126.06
C LEU A 274 -78.22 28.02 124.88
N GLN A 275 -79.55 27.95 124.93
CA GLN A 275 -80.37 27.49 123.80
C GLN A 275 -80.25 28.42 122.57
N ARG A 276 -80.31 29.75 122.77
CA ARG A 276 -80.10 30.72 121.68
C ARG A 276 -78.73 30.59 121.01
N ARG A 277 -77.68 30.36 121.79
CA ARG A 277 -76.31 30.17 121.26
C ARG A 277 -76.17 28.86 120.48
N LEU A 278 -76.83 27.79 120.93
CA LEU A 278 -76.87 26.52 120.20
C LEU A 278 -77.60 26.65 118.86
N ASP A 279 -78.75 27.33 118.82
CA ASP A 279 -79.50 27.59 117.58
C ASP A 279 -78.72 28.44 116.57
N VAL A 280 -77.95 29.43 117.03
CA VAL A 280 -77.07 30.24 116.17
C VAL A 280 -75.91 29.41 115.62
N ALA A 281 -75.27 28.57 116.45
CA ALA A 281 -74.21 27.68 115.99
C ALA A 281 -74.70 26.67 114.95
N LEU A 282 -75.89 26.08 115.15
CA LEU A 282 -76.52 25.17 114.20
C LEU A 282 -76.86 25.86 112.86
N ARG A 283 -77.34 27.10 112.89
CA ARG A 283 -77.58 27.89 111.66
C ARG A 283 -76.28 28.24 110.92
N ASN A 284 -75.22 28.57 111.63
CA ASN A 284 -73.92 28.87 111.03
C ASN A 284 -73.32 27.62 110.35
N HIS A 285 -73.31 26.46 111.01
CA HIS A 285 -72.85 25.22 110.38
C HIS A 285 -73.74 24.77 109.20
N GLN A 286 -75.06 25.04 109.24
CA GLN A 286 -75.92 24.83 108.07
C GLN A 286 -75.57 25.79 106.91
N ALA A 287 -75.22 27.05 107.20
CA ALA A 287 -74.77 28.00 106.19
C ALA A 287 -73.43 27.59 105.56
N GLU A 288 -72.44 27.18 106.38
CA GLU A 288 -71.15 26.65 105.93
C GLU A 288 -71.31 25.38 105.08
N ALA A 289 -72.14 24.42 105.53
CA ALA A 289 -72.43 23.21 104.77
C ALA A 289 -73.12 23.50 103.42
N ASN A 290 -73.95 24.55 103.34
CA ASN A 290 -74.56 24.99 102.10
C ASN A 290 -73.56 25.74 101.19
N ALA A 291 -72.64 26.52 101.76
CA ALA A 291 -71.55 27.17 101.02
C ALA A 291 -70.58 26.14 100.41
N HIS A 292 -70.22 25.09 101.17
CA HIS A 292 -69.41 23.99 100.64
C HIS A 292 -70.11 23.22 99.52
N LYS A 293 -71.42 22.97 99.62
CA LYS A 293 -72.20 22.38 98.53
C LYS A 293 -72.24 23.28 97.30
N ALA A 294 -72.42 24.58 97.47
CA ALA A 294 -72.40 25.55 96.37
C ALA A 294 -71.04 25.57 95.66
N ALA A 295 -69.93 25.62 96.39
CA ALA A 295 -68.58 25.53 95.84
C ALA A 295 -68.33 24.19 95.11
N GLN A 296 -68.77 23.07 95.68
CA GLN A 296 -68.68 21.76 95.06
C GLN A 296 -69.50 21.67 93.76
N THR A 297 -70.69 22.31 93.71
CA THR A 297 -71.45 22.42 92.45
C THR A 297 -70.75 23.30 91.40
N ALA A 298 -70.15 24.42 91.80
CA ALA A 298 -69.40 25.32 90.90
C ALA A 298 -68.20 24.63 90.24
N ILE A 299 -67.35 23.96 91.03
CA ILE A 299 -66.23 23.16 90.52
C ILE A 299 -66.74 22.04 89.59
N SER A 300 -67.90 21.45 89.88
CA SER A 300 -68.49 20.43 89.00
C SER A 300 -69.00 20.99 87.66
N SER A 301 -69.45 22.24 87.60
CA SER A 301 -69.78 22.91 86.32
C SER A 301 -68.53 23.28 85.54
N GLU A 302 -67.52 23.87 86.18
CA GLU A 302 -66.26 24.25 85.52
C GLU A 302 -65.56 23.03 84.90
N LEU A 303 -65.56 21.87 85.60
CA LEU A 303 -65.05 20.62 85.04
C LEU A 303 -65.85 20.14 83.81
N ARG A 304 -67.17 20.31 83.78
CA ARG A 304 -67.99 19.97 82.59
C ARG A 304 -67.74 20.93 81.44
N ASP A 305 -67.56 22.22 81.71
CA ASP A 305 -67.28 23.23 80.68
C ASP A 305 -65.88 23.02 80.07
N LEU A 306 -64.89 22.64 80.87
CA LEU A 306 -63.56 22.25 80.39
C LEU A 306 -63.59 20.93 79.59
N GLN A 307 -64.38 19.94 80.02
CA GLN A 307 -64.60 18.70 79.24
C GLN A 307 -65.26 19.02 77.88
N ALA A 308 -66.34 19.82 77.87
CA ALA A 308 -67.00 20.23 76.64
C ALA A 308 -66.10 21.10 75.74
N ALA A 309 -65.16 21.88 76.30
CA ALA A 309 -64.14 22.59 75.53
C ALA A 309 -63.12 21.62 74.91
N GLY A 310 -62.68 20.60 75.65
CA GLY A 310 -61.82 19.53 75.16
C GLY A 310 -62.43 18.78 73.98
N GLU A 311 -63.66 18.28 74.14
CA GLU A 311 -64.42 17.58 73.08
C GLU A 311 -64.59 18.44 71.81
N ARG A 312 -64.82 19.76 71.95
CA ARG A 312 -64.90 20.69 70.81
C ARG A 312 -63.57 20.84 70.09
N LEU A 313 -62.45 20.88 70.82
CA LEU A 313 -61.11 20.93 70.23
C LEU A 313 -60.77 19.62 69.51
N GLU A 314 -61.03 18.47 70.13
CA GLU A 314 -60.83 17.16 69.50
C GLU A 314 -61.67 17.00 68.23
N ALA A 315 -62.95 17.38 68.25
CA ALA A 315 -63.80 17.38 67.07
C ALA A 315 -63.31 18.33 65.96
N ALA A 316 -62.71 19.48 66.31
CA ALA A 316 -62.10 20.39 65.35
C ALA A 316 -60.81 19.82 64.74
N TYR A 317 -59.97 19.16 65.55
CA TYR A 317 -58.77 18.47 65.05
C TYR A 317 -59.13 17.29 64.14
N ALA A 318 -60.12 16.47 64.51
CA ALA A 318 -60.59 15.36 63.68
C ALA A 318 -61.05 15.84 62.30
N ARG A 319 -61.92 16.87 62.24
CA ARG A 319 -62.38 17.46 60.97
C ARG A 319 -61.24 18.01 60.12
N ARG A 320 -60.21 18.60 60.73
CA ARG A 320 -59.03 19.13 60.01
C ARG A 320 -58.16 18.00 59.46
N VAL A 321 -58.01 16.92 60.22
CA VAL A 321 -57.32 15.69 59.78
C VAL A 321 -58.06 15.02 58.62
N ASP A 322 -59.39 14.94 58.67
CA ASP A 322 -60.22 14.41 57.58
C ASP A 322 -60.15 15.29 56.31
N GLN A 323 -60.07 16.62 56.48
CA GLN A 323 -59.84 17.55 55.36
C GLN A 323 -58.45 17.41 54.75
N GLU A 324 -57.39 17.26 55.56
CA GLU A 324 -56.05 16.99 55.05
C GLU A 324 -55.96 15.61 54.37
N HIS A 325 -56.60 14.57 54.92
CA HIS A 325 -56.64 13.24 54.30
C HIS A 325 -57.45 13.20 53.00
N SER A 326 -58.62 13.82 52.94
CA SER A 326 -59.41 13.90 51.69
C SER A 326 -58.69 14.72 50.60
N GLY A 327 -58.01 15.81 50.98
CA GLY A 327 -57.13 16.56 50.07
C GLY A 327 -55.99 15.69 49.52
N LEU A 328 -55.28 14.95 50.37
CA LEU A 328 -54.19 14.04 49.95
C LEU A 328 -54.67 12.88 49.08
N ILE A 329 -55.90 12.38 49.29
CA ILE A 329 -56.52 11.36 48.42
C ILE A 329 -56.83 11.94 47.04
N ALA A 330 -57.43 13.14 46.97
CA ALA A 330 -57.69 13.83 45.70
C ALA A 330 -56.40 14.17 44.94
N GLU A 331 -55.36 14.64 45.65
CA GLU A 331 -54.04 14.85 45.04
C GLU A 331 -53.45 13.54 44.49
N ARG A 332 -53.43 12.47 45.30
CA ARG A 332 -52.97 11.13 44.89
C ARG A 332 -53.65 10.66 43.62
N ASP A 333 -54.98 10.77 43.55
CA ASP A 333 -55.73 10.29 42.40
C ASP A 333 -55.54 11.21 41.17
N SER A 334 -55.31 12.52 41.36
CA SER A 334 -54.85 13.42 40.29
C SER A 334 -53.45 13.08 39.76
N TYR A 335 -52.58 12.48 40.59
CA TYR A 335 -51.26 12.00 40.18
C TYR A 335 -51.33 10.64 39.49
N LYS A 336 -52.25 9.76 39.88
CA LYS A 336 -52.52 8.49 39.17
C LYS A 336 -52.99 8.76 37.74
N VAL A 337 -54.04 9.57 37.56
CA VAL A 337 -54.55 9.91 36.21
C VAL A 337 -53.46 10.56 35.35
N ARG A 338 -52.56 11.36 35.94
CA ARG A 338 -51.40 11.94 35.24
C ARG A 338 -50.28 10.93 34.95
N ALA A 339 -50.13 9.87 35.73
CA ALA A 339 -49.21 8.77 35.47
C ALA A 339 -49.77 7.84 34.39
N GLU A 340 -51.03 7.42 34.51
CA GLU A 340 -51.76 6.62 33.52
C GLU A 340 -51.74 7.32 32.14
N ALA A 341 -52.09 8.61 32.08
CA ALA A 341 -52.01 9.40 30.84
C ALA A 341 -50.57 9.68 30.33
N ALA A 342 -49.54 9.39 31.11
CA ALA A 342 -48.14 9.41 30.67
C ALA A 342 -47.70 8.03 30.17
N GLU A 343 -48.12 6.95 30.84
CA GLU A 343 -47.92 5.56 30.44
C GLU A 343 -48.61 5.27 29.10
N GLU A 344 -49.84 5.76 28.87
CA GLU A 344 -50.52 5.69 27.57
C GLU A 344 -49.74 6.39 26.45
N ARG A 345 -49.08 7.53 26.75
CA ARG A 345 -48.25 8.25 25.76
C ARG A 345 -46.95 7.51 25.48
N CYS A 346 -46.31 6.95 26.50
CA CYS A 346 -45.13 6.11 26.32
C CYS A 346 -45.48 4.89 25.47
N ALA A 347 -46.57 4.17 25.78
CA ALA A 347 -47.05 3.04 24.99
C ALA A 347 -47.40 3.42 23.53
N SER A 348 -47.97 4.61 23.31
CA SER A 348 -48.23 5.10 21.93
C SER A 348 -46.94 5.35 21.17
N LEU A 349 -45.96 6.03 21.79
CA LEU A 349 -44.65 6.31 21.19
C LEU A 349 -43.81 5.05 20.98
N GLU A 350 -43.92 4.07 21.88
CA GLU A 350 -43.30 2.74 21.73
C GLU A 350 -43.92 1.99 20.53
N GLY A 351 -45.24 2.09 20.34
CA GLY A 351 -45.92 1.58 19.15
C GLY A 351 -45.43 2.23 17.84
N GLU A 352 -45.37 3.57 17.79
CA GLU A 352 -44.83 4.32 16.65
C GLU A 352 -43.37 3.91 16.34
N LEU A 353 -42.52 3.80 17.36
CA LEU A 353 -41.12 3.34 17.22
C LEU A 353 -41.01 1.88 16.75
N GLU A 354 -41.94 1.00 17.13
CA GLU A 354 -41.98 -0.36 16.59
C GLU A 354 -42.46 -0.40 15.14
N GLU A 355 -43.40 0.46 14.74
CA GLU A 355 -43.85 0.58 13.35
C GLU A 355 -42.74 1.14 12.46
N GLU A 356 -42.02 2.18 12.89
CA GLU A 356 -40.83 2.68 12.18
C GLU A 356 -39.72 1.62 12.08
N ARG A 357 -39.50 0.82 13.13
CA ARG A 357 -38.54 -0.30 13.10
C ARG A 357 -38.94 -1.37 12.09
N ARG A 358 -40.21 -1.81 12.10
CA ARG A 358 -40.76 -2.77 11.14
C ARG A 358 -40.70 -2.24 9.70
N GLY A 359 -40.98 -0.95 9.50
CA GLY A 359 -40.82 -0.28 8.20
C GLY A 359 -39.37 -0.29 7.72
N GLY A 360 -38.44 0.12 8.59
CA GLY A 360 -37.00 0.12 8.28
C GLY A 360 -36.42 -1.30 8.08
N GLU A 361 -36.96 -2.32 8.74
CA GLU A 361 -36.62 -3.72 8.50
C GLU A 361 -37.12 -4.20 7.14
N ALA A 362 -38.38 -3.93 6.79
CA ALA A 362 -38.93 -4.25 5.47
C ALA A 362 -38.19 -3.50 4.32
N GLU A 363 -37.80 -2.24 4.53
CA GLU A 363 -36.96 -1.51 3.57
C GLU A 363 -35.56 -2.13 3.42
N ARG A 364 -34.93 -2.56 4.53
CA ARG A 364 -33.63 -3.27 4.48
C ARG A 364 -33.75 -4.62 3.76
N GLU A 365 -34.83 -5.37 3.96
CA GLU A 365 -35.09 -6.62 3.23
C GLU A 365 -35.30 -6.34 1.74
N MET A 366 -36.12 -5.36 1.37
CA MET A 366 -36.34 -4.96 -0.03
C MET A 366 -35.06 -4.47 -0.73
N VAL A 367 -34.22 -3.70 -0.03
CA VAL A 367 -32.90 -3.29 -0.52
C VAL A 367 -31.95 -4.49 -0.61
N GLY A 368 -31.94 -5.37 0.39
CA GLY A 368 -31.14 -6.59 0.42
C GLY A 368 -31.48 -7.56 -0.72
N GLU A 369 -32.76 -7.75 -1.02
CA GLU A 369 -33.20 -8.49 -2.20
C GLU A 369 -32.77 -7.83 -3.50
N ARG A 370 -32.86 -6.49 -3.60
CA ARG A 370 -32.47 -5.76 -4.81
C ARG A 370 -30.96 -5.85 -5.04
N VAL A 371 -30.15 -5.73 -3.99
CA VAL A 371 -28.70 -5.99 -4.03
C VAL A 371 -28.45 -7.44 -4.43
N GLY A 372 -29.12 -8.41 -3.81
CA GLY A 372 -28.98 -9.83 -4.16
C GLY A 372 -29.40 -10.16 -5.60
N ARG A 373 -30.38 -9.45 -6.19
CA ARG A 373 -30.72 -9.55 -7.62
C ARG A 373 -29.56 -9.02 -8.50
N LEU A 374 -29.09 -7.81 -8.24
CA LEU A 374 -27.96 -7.20 -8.94
C LEU A 374 -26.67 -8.02 -8.81
N GLU A 375 -26.41 -8.63 -7.64
CA GLU A 375 -25.28 -9.53 -7.43
C GLU A 375 -25.40 -10.82 -8.26
N ARG A 376 -26.60 -11.41 -8.36
CA ARG A 376 -26.83 -12.58 -9.22
C ARG A 376 -26.60 -12.24 -10.69
N GLU A 377 -27.20 -11.14 -11.17
CA GLU A 377 -27.02 -10.63 -12.54
C GLU A 377 -25.54 -10.33 -12.85
N ARG A 378 -24.84 -9.64 -11.93
CA ARG A 378 -23.40 -9.35 -12.05
C ARG A 378 -22.56 -10.62 -12.05
N ASN A 379 -22.89 -11.61 -11.22
CA ASN A 379 -22.19 -12.90 -11.19
C ASN A 379 -22.48 -13.74 -12.44
N GLU A 380 -23.67 -13.66 -13.01
CA GLU A 380 -24.03 -14.31 -14.27
C GLU A 380 -23.33 -13.64 -15.47
N ALA A 381 -23.31 -12.30 -15.54
CA ALA A 381 -22.53 -11.56 -16.51
C ALA A 381 -21.03 -11.89 -16.41
N VAL A 382 -20.47 -11.97 -15.20
CA VAL A 382 -19.08 -12.42 -14.98
C VAL A 382 -18.88 -13.86 -15.46
N ARG A 383 -19.78 -14.80 -15.16
CA ARG A 383 -19.71 -16.18 -15.67
C ARG A 383 -19.71 -16.21 -17.20
N ASN A 384 -20.62 -15.48 -17.85
CA ASN A 384 -20.72 -15.39 -19.30
C ASN A 384 -19.45 -14.79 -19.95
N LEU A 385 -18.88 -13.74 -19.34
CA LEU A 385 -17.60 -13.16 -19.75
C LEU A 385 -16.42 -14.13 -19.53
N THR A 386 -16.41 -14.92 -18.45
CA THR A 386 -15.40 -15.97 -18.26
C THR A 386 -15.56 -17.14 -19.23
N GLY A 387 -16.81 -17.47 -19.63
CA GLY A 387 -17.13 -18.48 -20.64
C GLY A 387 -16.65 -18.05 -22.03
N THR A 388 -17.06 -16.87 -22.50
CA THR A 388 -16.60 -16.33 -23.80
C THR A 388 -15.08 -16.15 -23.82
N ARG A 389 -14.46 -15.68 -22.72
CA ARG A 389 -12.99 -15.66 -22.59
C ARG A 389 -12.38 -17.05 -22.70
N SER A 390 -12.95 -18.07 -22.05
CA SER A 390 -12.42 -19.44 -22.12
C SER A 390 -12.54 -20.02 -23.53
N GLU A 391 -13.66 -19.81 -24.22
CA GLU A 391 -13.87 -20.17 -25.62
C GLU A 391 -12.88 -19.49 -26.57
N ILE A 392 -12.66 -18.18 -26.41
CA ILE A 392 -11.67 -17.43 -27.20
C ILE A 392 -10.26 -17.97 -26.93
N THR A 393 -9.90 -18.25 -25.67
CA THR A 393 -8.59 -18.85 -25.36
C THR A 393 -8.46 -20.27 -25.92
N ALA A 394 -9.54 -21.05 -25.97
CA ALA A 394 -9.54 -22.39 -26.56
C ALA A 394 -9.40 -22.32 -28.09
N LYS A 395 -10.06 -21.37 -28.76
CA LYS A 395 -9.89 -21.10 -30.20
C LYS A 395 -8.44 -20.73 -30.53
N TYR A 396 -7.86 -19.76 -29.84
CA TYR A 396 -6.45 -19.41 -30.04
C TYR A 396 -5.49 -20.56 -29.70
N GLN A 397 -5.77 -21.37 -28.68
CA GLN A 397 -4.96 -22.55 -28.40
C GLN A 397 -5.08 -23.62 -29.50
N ALA A 398 -6.23 -23.78 -30.13
CA ALA A 398 -6.42 -24.67 -31.27
C ALA A 398 -5.68 -24.14 -32.52
N GLU A 399 -5.79 -22.84 -32.84
CA GLU A 399 -5.03 -22.20 -33.92
C GLU A 399 -3.51 -22.32 -33.70
N ILE A 400 -3.03 -22.13 -32.47
CA ILE A 400 -1.61 -22.34 -32.10
C ILE A 400 -1.19 -23.80 -32.28
N ARG A 401 -2.07 -24.79 -32.07
CA ARG A 401 -1.76 -26.21 -32.36
C ARG A 401 -1.63 -26.45 -33.85
N VAL A 402 -2.61 -25.99 -34.66
CA VAL A 402 -2.57 -26.11 -36.12
C VAL A 402 -1.31 -25.45 -36.70
N LEU A 403 -1.01 -24.22 -36.30
CA LEU A 403 0.22 -23.52 -36.74
C LEU A 403 1.51 -24.23 -36.30
N ARG A 404 1.52 -24.92 -35.14
CA ARG A 404 2.66 -25.75 -34.72
C ARG A 404 2.78 -27.03 -35.54
N GLU A 405 1.67 -27.67 -35.88
CA GLU A 405 1.62 -28.86 -36.74
C GLU A 405 2.06 -28.52 -38.17
N GLU A 406 1.60 -27.40 -38.72
CA GLU A 406 2.05 -26.84 -40.01
C GLU A 406 3.55 -26.50 -40.00
N LEU A 407 4.04 -25.80 -38.96
CA LEU A 407 5.47 -25.51 -38.82
C LEU A 407 6.32 -26.77 -38.68
N TRP A 408 5.82 -27.79 -37.97
CA TRP A 408 6.50 -29.06 -37.82
C TRP A 408 6.55 -29.82 -39.15
N SER A 409 5.43 -29.93 -39.86
CA SER A 409 5.35 -30.51 -41.21
C SER A 409 6.25 -29.77 -42.22
N LYS A 410 6.29 -28.44 -42.19
CA LYS A 410 7.20 -27.65 -43.03
C LYS A 410 8.67 -27.84 -42.66
N ASN A 411 8.98 -28.04 -41.38
CA ASN A 411 10.33 -28.37 -40.93
C ASN A 411 10.73 -29.80 -41.33
N GLU A 412 9.79 -30.76 -41.33
CA GLU A 412 9.98 -32.08 -41.92
C GLU A 412 10.25 -32.00 -43.43
N GLU A 413 9.43 -31.27 -44.20
CA GLU A 413 9.69 -31.00 -45.63
C GLU A 413 11.08 -30.40 -45.87
N VAL A 414 11.48 -29.39 -45.10
CA VAL A 414 12.82 -28.76 -45.20
C VAL A 414 13.92 -29.75 -44.84
N SER A 415 13.73 -30.62 -43.84
CA SER A 415 14.69 -31.66 -43.48
C SER A 415 14.83 -32.72 -44.58
N ALA A 416 13.73 -33.13 -45.21
CA ALA A 416 13.72 -34.03 -46.35
C ALA A 416 14.35 -33.42 -47.62
N LEU A 417 14.16 -32.11 -47.86
CA LEU A 417 14.85 -31.37 -48.92
C LEU A 417 16.36 -31.26 -48.65
N ARG A 418 16.78 -30.99 -47.40
CA ARG A 418 18.20 -31.03 -47.00
C ARG A 418 18.81 -32.42 -47.17
N ALA A 419 18.09 -33.49 -46.83
CA ALA A 419 18.54 -34.86 -47.06
C ALA A 419 18.75 -35.14 -48.56
N LYS A 420 17.78 -34.76 -49.41
CA LYS A 420 17.91 -34.83 -50.88
C LYS A 420 19.09 -34.00 -51.40
N GLU A 421 19.31 -32.80 -50.85
CA GLU A 421 20.47 -31.97 -51.18
C GLU A 421 21.79 -32.66 -50.80
N THR A 422 21.89 -33.26 -49.62
CA THR A 422 23.10 -34.01 -49.22
C THR A 422 23.37 -35.22 -50.10
N ILE A 423 22.32 -35.95 -50.53
CA ILE A 423 22.44 -37.07 -51.47
C ILE A 423 22.89 -36.57 -52.85
N ALA A 424 22.31 -35.47 -53.34
CA ALA A 424 22.70 -34.87 -54.62
C ALA A 424 24.15 -34.34 -54.60
N ARG A 425 24.60 -33.75 -53.49
CA ARG A 425 26.00 -33.35 -53.28
C ARG A 425 26.93 -34.57 -53.29
N GLY A 426 26.58 -35.64 -52.56
CA GLY A 426 27.31 -36.91 -52.60
C GLY A 426 27.48 -37.45 -54.01
N ALA A 427 26.37 -37.58 -54.77
CA ALA A 427 26.40 -38.05 -56.15
C ALA A 427 27.19 -37.12 -57.12
N LEU A 428 27.32 -35.82 -56.81
CA LEU A 428 28.20 -34.92 -57.55
C LEU A 428 29.67 -35.11 -57.20
N ASP A 429 29.99 -35.38 -55.93
CA ASP A 429 31.35 -35.68 -55.47
C ASP A 429 31.82 -37.07 -55.93
N ASP A 430 30.93 -38.07 -55.97
CA ASP A 430 31.17 -39.37 -56.61
C ASP A 430 31.51 -39.19 -58.09
N ARG A 431 30.69 -38.43 -58.85
CA ARG A 431 30.96 -38.11 -60.26
C ARG A 431 32.25 -37.31 -60.46
N ARG A 432 32.63 -36.45 -59.52
CA ARG A 432 33.95 -35.76 -59.54
C ARG A 432 35.08 -36.77 -59.33
N GLY A 433 34.90 -37.74 -58.43
CA GLY A 433 35.77 -38.89 -58.26
C GLY A 433 35.92 -39.69 -59.55
N ASP A 434 34.82 -40.07 -60.19
CA ASP A 434 34.81 -40.78 -61.48
C ASP A 434 35.55 -39.99 -62.56
N ILE A 435 35.24 -38.69 -62.72
CA ILE A 435 35.93 -37.80 -63.69
C ILE A 435 37.43 -37.73 -63.40
N ASN A 436 37.85 -37.66 -62.14
CA ASN A 436 39.26 -37.69 -61.79
C ASN A 436 39.91 -39.05 -62.09
N SER A 437 39.21 -40.16 -61.82
CA SER A 437 39.69 -41.50 -62.21
C SER A 437 39.82 -41.67 -63.73
N TYR A 438 38.90 -41.10 -64.52
CA TYR A 438 38.99 -41.08 -65.98
C TYR A 438 40.11 -40.18 -66.48
N LYS A 439 40.37 -39.03 -65.83
CA LYS A 439 41.54 -38.18 -66.10
C LYS A 439 42.85 -38.91 -65.81
N GLU A 440 42.95 -39.65 -64.71
CA GLU A 440 44.11 -40.48 -64.36
C GLU A 440 44.29 -41.64 -65.36
N GLN A 441 43.20 -42.30 -65.76
CA GLN A 441 43.23 -43.31 -66.81
C GLN A 441 43.73 -42.73 -68.14
N LEU A 442 43.23 -41.56 -68.56
CA LEU A 442 43.73 -40.84 -69.75
C LEU A 442 45.19 -40.43 -69.62
N ALA A 443 45.62 -39.94 -68.45
CA ALA A 443 47.03 -39.61 -68.21
C ALA A 443 47.91 -40.87 -68.35
N SER A 444 47.49 -42.00 -67.78
CA SER A 444 48.19 -43.27 -67.88
C SER A 444 48.22 -43.83 -69.31
N SER A 445 47.17 -43.62 -70.11
CA SER A 445 47.15 -44.06 -71.51
C SER A 445 48.03 -43.16 -72.39
N LEU A 446 48.04 -41.84 -72.15
CA LEU A 446 48.97 -40.90 -72.79
C LEU A 446 50.43 -41.17 -72.40
N GLU A 447 50.70 -41.60 -71.17
CA GLU A 447 52.04 -42.01 -70.74
C GLU A 447 52.48 -43.31 -71.44
N ARG A 448 51.62 -44.33 -71.49
CA ARG A 448 51.87 -45.53 -72.30
C ARG A 448 52.06 -45.21 -73.78
N GLU A 449 51.28 -44.29 -74.35
CA GLU A 449 51.43 -43.87 -75.75
C GLU A 449 52.76 -43.14 -75.98
N ARG A 450 53.17 -42.24 -75.06
CA ARG A 450 54.49 -41.60 -75.10
C ARG A 450 55.62 -42.63 -75.00
N GLU A 451 55.47 -43.64 -74.15
CA GLU A 451 56.45 -44.71 -73.99
C GLU A 451 56.52 -45.63 -75.21
N LEU A 452 55.37 -45.98 -75.81
CA LEU A 452 55.31 -46.67 -77.10
C LEU A 452 55.95 -45.83 -78.22
N LYS A 453 55.76 -44.51 -78.24
CA LYS A 453 56.44 -43.61 -79.19
C LYS A 453 57.96 -43.51 -78.95
N ARG A 454 58.43 -43.56 -77.70
CA ARG A 454 59.86 -43.67 -77.38
C ARG A 454 60.42 -45.02 -77.84
N SER A 455 59.69 -46.11 -77.61
CA SER A 455 60.05 -47.47 -78.02
C SER A 455 60.10 -47.61 -79.54
N LEU A 456 59.11 -47.05 -80.26
CA LEU A 456 59.09 -46.97 -81.72
C LEU A 456 60.34 -46.25 -82.23
N ARG A 457 60.63 -45.04 -81.73
CA ARG A 457 61.84 -44.29 -82.09
C ARG A 457 63.14 -45.02 -81.77
N ALA A 458 63.20 -45.76 -80.67
CA ALA A 458 64.35 -46.59 -80.33
C ALA A 458 64.51 -47.79 -81.29
N MET A 459 63.41 -48.36 -81.79
CA MET A 459 63.44 -49.39 -82.83
C MET A 459 63.76 -48.82 -84.21
N GLU A 460 63.26 -47.62 -84.56
CA GLU A 460 63.60 -46.87 -85.78
C GLU A 460 65.11 -46.58 -85.81
N LEU A 461 65.64 -45.91 -84.78
CA LEU A 461 67.09 -45.64 -84.63
C LEU A 461 67.94 -46.91 -84.64
N LYS A 462 67.44 -48.02 -84.06
CA LYS A 462 68.15 -49.31 -84.12
C LYS A 462 68.16 -49.88 -85.53
N ALA A 463 67.04 -49.80 -86.26
CA ALA A 463 66.95 -50.24 -87.64
C ALA A 463 67.84 -49.39 -88.56
N GLU A 464 67.88 -48.07 -88.34
CA GLU A 464 68.83 -47.15 -89.01
C GLU A 464 70.28 -47.56 -88.72
N LEU A 465 70.67 -47.77 -87.45
CA LEU A 465 72.02 -48.22 -87.09
C LEU A 465 72.37 -49.62 -87.64
N ASP A 466 71.40 -50.52 -87.75
CA ASP A 466 71.61 -51.84 -88.34
C ASP A 466 71.68 -51.77 -89.87
N LEU A 467 70.98 -50.84 -90.52
CA LEU A 467 71.15 -50.49 -91.94
C LEU A 467 72.52 -49.85 -92.19
N GLU A 468 72.95 -48.86 -91.41
CA GLU A 468 74.29 -48.27 -91.51
C GLU A 468 75.39 -49.32 -91.37
N LYS A 469 75.23 -50.31 -90.48
CA LYS A 469 76.17 -51.44 -90.36
C LYS A 469 76.15 -52.34 -91.59
N THR A 470 74.97 -52.66 -92.15
CA THR A 470 74.92 -53.47 -93.37
C THR A 470 75.51 -52.71 -94.55
N GLU A 471 75.20 -51.43 -94.73
CA GLU A 471 75.80 -50.54 -95.73
C GLU A 471 77.31 -50.41 -95.57
N ALA A 472 77.81 -50.24 -94.33
CA ALA A 472 79.25 -50.24 -94.04
C ALA A 472 79.90 -51.59 -94.35
N SER A 473 79.23 -52.72 -94.06
CA SER A 473 79.74 -54.05 -94.39
C SER A 473 79.75 -54.32 -95.91
N VAL A 474 78.71 -53.86 -96.62
CA VAL A 474 78.61 -53.93 -98.10
C VAL A 474 79.64 -53.02 -98.73
N SER A 475 79.89 -51.84 -98.15
CA SER A 475 80.97 -50.95 -98.59
C SER A 475 82.34 -51.60 -98.37
N ALA A 476 82.56 -52.25 -97.22
CA ALA A 476 83.79 -52.99 -96.95
C ALA A 476 83.98 -54.21 -97.87
N THR A 477 82.91 -54.94 -98.24
CA THR A 477 83.00 -56.02 -99.25
C THR A 477 83.21 -55.46 -100.65
N ASN A 478 82.57 -54.35 -101.02
CA ASN A 478 82.81 -53.66 -102.28
C ASN A 478 84.25 -53.13 -102.36
N GLU A 479 84.79 -52.55 -101.29
CA GLU A 479 86.20 -52.17 -101.21
C GLU A 479 87.13 -53.39 -101.30
N ASN A 480 86.80 -54.51 -100.66
CA ASN A 480 87.56 -55.76 -100.81
C ASN A 480 87.53 -56.27 -102.25
N VAL A 481 86.38 -56.22 -102.93
CA VAL A 481 86.24 -56.57 -104.35
C VAL A 481 87.00 -55.60 -105.24
N VAL A 482 86.96 -54.29 -104.98
CA VAL A 482 87.78 -53.29 -105.69
C VAL A 482 89.27 -53.55 -105.47
N ARG A 483 89.70 -53.89 -104.24
CA ARG A 483 91.09 -54.27 -103.95
C ARG A 483 91.49 -55.58 -104.65
N GLN A 484 90.61 -56.57 -104.71
CA GLN A 484 90.82 -57.81 -105.49
C GLN A 484 90.91 -57.53 -106.99
N LEU A 485 89.98 -56.77 -107.56
CA LEU A 485 90.00 -56.36 -108.97
C LEU A 485 91.23 -55.50 -109.30
N THR A 486 91.74 -54.72 -108.34
CA THR A 486 93.00 -53.98 -108.48
C THR A 486 94.18 -54.95 -108.48
N GLN A 487 94.23 -55.94 -107.57
CA GLN A 487 95.25 -56.99 -107.57
C GLN A 487 95.20 -57.88 -108.83
N ASP A 488 94.02 -58.22 -109.34
CA ASP A 488 93.84 -58.96 -110.59
C ASP A 488 94.25 -58.11 -111.81
N LYS A 489 93.98 -56.80 -111.78
CA LYS A 489 94.49 -55.84 -112.77
C LYS A 489 96.01 -55.73 -112.71
N ASP A 490 96.58 -55.63 -111.51
CA ASP A 490 98.03 -55.49 -111.33
C ASP A 490 98.73 -56.79 -111.78
N THR A 491 98.28 -57.97 -111.33
CA THR A 491 98.83 -59.26 -111.76
C THR A 491 98.58 -59.58 -113.24
N SER A 492 97.47 -59.12 -113.85
CA SER A 492 97.30 -59.21 -115.30
C SER A 492 98.18 -58.21 -116.05
N SER A 493 98.45 -57.02 -115.51
CA SER A 493 99.43 -56.07 -116.05
C SER A 493 100.87 -56.59 -115.91
N GLU A 494 101.19 -57.31 -114.84
CA GLU A 494 102.46 -58.02 -114.68
C GLU A 494 102.58 -59.19 -115.66
N ARG A 495 101.51 -59.95 -115.89
CA ARG A 495 101.49 -60.99 -116.94
C ARG A 495 101.67 -60.37 -118.32
N ILE A 496 100.99 -59.26 -118.62
CA ILE A 496 101.19 -58.50 -119.87
C ILE A 496 102.64 -58.05 -119.97
N ARG A 497 103.22 -57.49 -118.90
CA ARG A 497 104.64 -57.08 -118.86
C ARG A 497 105.60 -58.27 -119.04
N GLN A 498 105.31 -59.44 -118.49
CA GLN A 498 106.07 -60.67 -118.71
C GLN A 498 105.90 -61.19 -120.15
N PHE A 499 104.73 -61.01 -120.77
CA PHE A 499 104.52 -61.28 -122.19
C PHE A 499 105.22 -60.27 -123.08
N GLU A 500 105.24 -58.98 -122.73
CA GLU A 500 106.03 -57.94 -123.39
C GLU A 500 107.53 -58.17 -123.24
N GLU A 501 108.01 -58.65 -122.09
CA GLU A 501 109.42 -58.99 -121.87
C GLU A 501 109.81 -60.28 -122.62
N ARG A 502 108.88 -61.25 -122.74
CA ARG A 502 109.04 -62.40 -123.64
C ARG A 502 109.00 -62.00 -125.12
N VAL A 503 108.13 -61.07 -125.49
CA VAL A 503 108.07 -60.50 -126.85
C VAL A 503 109.35 -59.73 -127.13
N ARG A 504 109.84 -58.86 -126.25
CA ARG A 504 111.15 -58.21 -126.38
C ARG A 504 112.31 -59.22 -126.41
N GLY A 505 112.20 -60.34 -125.71
CA GLY A 505 113.15 -61.45 -125.77
C GLY A 505 113.16 -62.14 -127.15
N LEU A 506 111.98 -62.48 -127.66
CA LEU A 506 111.79 -63.07 -128.99
C LEU A 506 112.09 -62.08 -130.12
N GLU A 507 111.84 -60.79 -129.91
CA GLU A 507 112.23 -59.68 -130.78
C GLU A 507 113.76 -59.54 -130.76
N ALA A 508 114.43 -59.59 -129.61
CA ALA A 508 115.90 -59.59 -129.53
C ALA A 508 116.55 -60.87 -130.08
N GLU A 509 115.85 -62.00 -130.09
CA GLU A 509 116.27 -63.23 -130.79
C GLU A 509 116.04 -63.10 -132.29
N LEU A 510 114.93 -62.52 -132.72
CA LEU A 510 114.70 -62.09 -134.10
C LEU A 510 115.71 -61.02 -134.55
N GLU A 511 116.18 -60.13 -133.68
CA GLU A 511 117.23 -59.13 -133.94
C GLU A 511 118.61 -59.80 -134.05
N LYS A 512 118.84 -60.92 -133.35
CA LYS A 512 120.05 -61.75 -133.49
C LYS A 512 120.05 -62.64 -134.73
N GLU A 513 118.88 -63.09 -135.17
CA GLU A 513 118.71 -63.78 -136.45
C GLU A 513 118.72 -62.78 -137.62
N ARG A 514 118.12 -61.58 -137.44
CA ARG A 514 118.19 -60.46 -138.39
C ARG A 514 119.60 -59.91 -138.50
N SER A 515 120.35 -59.68 -137.43
CA SER A 515 121.77 -59.28 -137.55
C SER A 515 122.67 -60.33 -138.21
N ARG A 516 122.25 -61.61 -138.27
CA ARG A 516 122.88 -62.65 -139.11
C ARG A 516 122.36 -62.71 -140.54
N ALA A 517 121.25 -62.04 -140.84
CA ALA A 517 120.64 -61.90 -142.17
C ALA A 517 120.82 -60.49 -142.78
N GLU A 518 121.18 -59.49 -141.99
CA GLU A 518 121.38 -58.08 -142.37
C GLU A 518 122.87 -57.79 -142.65
N GLU A 519 123.79 -58.67 -142.23
CA GLU A 519 125.07 -58.87 -142.95
C GLU A 519 124.87 -59.51 -144.34
N ALA A 520 123.65 -60.00 -144.67
CA ALA A 520 123.31 -60.58 -145.97
C ALA A 520 122.23 -59.80 -146.76
N ALA A 521 121.65 -58.74 -146.19
CA ALA A 521 120.56 -57.97 -146.81
C ALA A 521 120.56 -56.50 -146.36
N ALA A 522 121.60 -55.76 -146.75
CA ALA A 522 121.62 -54.31 -146.67
C ALA A 522 120.60 -53.69 -147.66
N ALA A 523 119.32 -53.62 -147.25
CA ALA A 523 118.25 -52.98 -148.01
C ALA A 523 117.17 -52.42 -147.07
N GLU A 524 117.31 -51.13 -146.75
CA GLU A 524 116.21 -50.18 -146.51
C GLU A 524 115.16 -50.59 -145.46
N ALA A 525 115.60 -50.56 -144.20
CA ALA A 525 114.72 -50.25 -143.10
C ALA A 525 114.08 -48.85 -143.27
N ALA A 526 112.78 -48.77 -142.94
CA ALA A 526 112.13 -47.82 -142.01
C ALA A 526 112.35 -46.29 -142.19
N GLY A 527 111.40 -45.41 -141.82
CA GLY A 527 110.16 -45.56 -141.05
C GLY A 527 109.98 -44.34 -140.12
N ALA A 528 109.10 -44.46 -139.10
CA ALA A 528 108.95 -43.54 -137.94
C ALA A 528 108.43 -42.10 -138.21
N ALA A 529 107.93 -41.30 -137.24
CA ALA A 529 107.23 -41.52 -135.95
C ALA A 529 106.79 -40.16 -135.32
N MET A 530 106.14 -40.18 -134.14
CA MET A 530 105.85 -39.05 -133.20
C MET A 530 104.76 -38.03 -133.64
N ALA A 531 104.16 -37.17 -132.78
CA ALA A 531 104.40 -36.70 -131.38
C ALA A 531 103.07 -36.15 -130.76
N ALA A 532 102.92 -35.68 -129.50
CA ALA A 532 103.53 -35.92 -128.18
C ALA A 532 102.87 -35.00 -127.09
N SER A 533 103.04 -35.28 -125.77
CA SER A 533 102.90 -34.37 -124.60
C SER A 533 101.47 -33.92 -124.15
N LYS A 534 101.17 -33.52 -122.90
CA LYS A 534 101.93 -33.20 -121.64
C LYS A 534 100.94 -33.34 -120.44
N GLU A 535 101.23 -33.90 -119.24
CA GLU A 535 102.08 -33.40 -118.13
C GLU A 535 101.70 -31.99 -117.58
N GLU A 536 101.69 -31.64 -116.28
CA GLU A 536 101.72 -32.39 -114.99
C GLU A 536 101.30 -31.45 -113.80
N PRO A 537 101.69 -31.53 -112.48
CA PRO A 537 100.70 -31.63 -111.38
C PRO A 537 100.93 -30.71 -110.13
N ALA A 538 100.52 -31.21 -108.95
CA ALA A 538 100.80 -30.79 -107.56
C ALA A 538 100.03 -29.57 -106.99
N GLY A 539 99.63 -29.53 -105.70
CA GLY A 539 99.60 -30.60 -104.68
C GLY A 539 99.45 -30.10 -103.23
N VAL A 540 98.91 -30.98 -102.36
CA VAL A 540 99.17 -31.08 -100.90
C VAL A 540 98.51 -30.07 -99.91
N ALA A 541 98.27 -30.58 -98.67
CA ALA A 541 97.83 -29.93 -97.41
C ALA A 541 96.30 -29.63 -97.27
N GLN A 542 95.46 -30.36 -96.52
CA GLN A 542 95.55 -31.20 -95.31
C GLN A 542 95.47 -30.46 -93.95
N ARG A 543 94.33 -30.58 -93.25
CA ARG A 543 94.09 -30.87 -91.80
C ARG A 543 92.62 -30.59 -91.45
N ALA A 544 91.87 -31.55 -90.90
CA ALA A 544 91.75 -31.89 -89.46
C ALA A 544 91.16 -30.72 -88.64
N SER A 545 90.14 -30.87 -87.79
CA SER A 545 89.57 -32.02 -87.05
C SER A 545 88.03 -32.00 -87.06
N GLY A 546 87.25 -33.02 -86.69
CA GLY A 546 87.57 -34.26 -85.98
C GLY A 546 87.00 -34.26 -84.56
N GLN A 547 85.95 -35.08 -84.33
CA GLN A 547 85.45 -35.57 -83.02
C GLN A 547 84.90 -34.50 -82.04
N GLY A 548 83.98 -34.79 -81.12
CA GLY A 548 83.26 -36.04 -80.84
C GLY A 548 82.97 -36.20 -79.33
N ALA A 549 81.79 -36.74 -79.02
CA ALA A 549 81.42 -37.42 -77.76
C ALA A 549 81.38 -36.66 -76.40
N ASP A 550 80.37 -37.05 -75.61
CA ASP A 550 80.34 -37.24 -74.15
C ASP A 550 80.63 -36.08 -73.16
N ALA A 551 79.54 -35.53 -72.60
CA ALA A 551 79.40 -35.25 -71.16
C ALA A 551 77.88 -35.21 -70.80
N VAL A 552 77.27 -36.20 -70.14
CA VAL A 552 77.38 -36.61 -68.72
C VAL A 552 76.35 -35.88 -67.82
N TRP A 553 75.46 -36.71 -67.23
CA TRP A 553 74.63 -36.52 -66.00
C TRP A 553 73.21 -35.92 -66.07
N SER A 554 72.25 -36.85 -66.08
CA SER A 554 71.14 -36.96 -65.09
C SER A 554 71.70 -36.90 -63.63
N PRO A 555 70.96 -36.55 -62.56
CA PRO A 555 69.51 -36.74 -62.36
C PRO A 555 68.81 -35.49 -61.73
N ASP A 556 67.58 -35.47 -61.20
CA ASP A 556 66.63 -36.52 -60.83
C ASP A 556 65.17 -35.99 -60.86
N SER A 557 64.26 -36.85 -61.29
CA SER A 557 62.96 -37.20 -60.67
C SER A 557 61.95 -36.18 -60.11
N SER A 558 60.67 -36.46 -60.44
CA SER A 558 59.50 -36.42 -59.52
C SER A 558 58.95 -35.05 -59.08
N LEU A 559 57.68 -34.66 -59.29
CA LEU A 559 56.44 -35.46 -59.38
C LEU A 559 55.24 -34.60 -59.86
N LEU A 560 54.34 -35.21 -60.63
CA LEU A 560 52.88 -35.03 -60.68
C LEU A 560 52.24 -33.61 -60.77
N GLY A 561 51.62 -33.34 -61.92
CA GLY A 561 50.14 -33.44 -61.99
C GLY A 561 49.32 -32.16 -62.12
N GLY A 562 48.26 -32.23 -62.96
CA GLY A 562 47.03 -31.45 -62.77
C GLY A 562 46.83 -30.21 -63.65
N LEU A 563 46.33 -30.40 -64.87
CA LEU A 563 45.61 -29.35 -65.60
C LEU A 563 44.29 -28.99 -64.88
N ILE A 564 44.07 -27.68 -64.65
CA ILE A 564 42.77 -26.95 -64.78
C ILE A 564 41.62 -27.41 -63.85
N PRO A 565 40.87 -26.50 -63.14
CA PRO A 565 40.58 -25.10 -63.50
C PRO A 565 40.68 -24.05 -62.36
N ASN A 566 40.75 -22.76 -62.70
CA ASN A 566 39.60 -21.85 -62.52
C ASN A 566 39.86 -20.47 -63.15
N ILE A 567 38.88 -19.97 -63.90
CA ILE A 567 38.82 -18.57 -64.33
C ILE A 567 37.98 -17.83 -63.29
N GLY A 568 38.58 -16.84 -62.62
CA GLY A 568 37.88 -15.91 -61.76
C GLY A 568 37.58 -14.60 -62.50
N GLU A 569 36.50 -13.95 -62.07
CA GLU A 569 36.26 -12.50 -62.20
C GLU A 569 35.87 -11.95 -63.59
N ILE A 570 34.68 -12.36 -64.05
CA ILE A 570 33.75 -11.41 -64.67
C ILE A 570 32.41 -11.51 -63.92
N SER A 571 31.99 -10.44 -63.25
CA SER A 571 30.58 -10.23 -62.89
C SER A 571 29.81 -9.78 -64.13
N PRO A 572 28.54 -10.19 -64.29
CA PRO A 572 27.49 -9.30 -63.78
C PRO A 572 26.37 -10.03 -63.03
N ALA A 573 25.57 -9.26 -62.29
CA ALA A 573 24.40 -9.75 -61.60
C ALA A 573 23.27 -10.09 -62.58
N VAL A 574 22.67 -11.27 -62.43
CA VAL A 574 21.34 -11.59 -62.94
C VAL A 574 20.49 -12.06 -61.77
N SER A 575 19.47 -11.28 -61.47
CA SER A 575 18.41 -11.64 -60.52
C SER A 575 17.65 -12.84 -61.06
N LEU A 576 17.39 -13.85 -60.22
CA LEU A 576 16.44 -14.92 -60.55
C LEU A 576 15.24 -14.83 -59.62
N GLU A 577 14.07 -14.64 -60.21
CA GLU A 577 12.85 -14.36 -59.49
C GLU A 577 12.33 -15.58 -58.72
N ARG A 578 11.73 -15.33 -57.56
CA ARG A 578 10.85 -16.29 -56.89
C ARG A 578 9.41 -15.91 -57.16
N THR A 579 8.73 -16.73 -57.96
CA THR A 579 7.28 -16.66 -58.14
C THR A 579 6.57 -16.79 -56.78
N PRO A 580 5.76 -15.80 -56.36
CA PRO A 580 4.94 -15.95 -55.17
C PRO A 580 3.75 -16.88 -55.48
N GLY A 581 3.48 -17.82 -54.58
CA GLY A 581 2.39 -18.78 -54.72
C GLY A 581 1.03 -18.10 -54.93
N ARG A 582 0.27 -18.64 -55.88
CA ARG A 582 -1.11 -18.26 -56.19
C ARG A 582 -2.02 -18.51 -54.98
N ALA A 583 -2.25 -17.49 -54.16
CA ALA A 583 -3.14 -17.59 -53.00
C ALA A 583 -4.60 -17.79 -53.43
N ASP A 584 -5.32 -18.70 -52.76
CA ASP A 584 -6.71 -19.01 -53.08
C ASP A 584 -7.63 -17.79 -52.93
N PRO A 585 -8.55 -17.52 -53.88
CA PRO A 585 -9.45 -16.36 -53.81
C PRO A 585 -10.40 -16.41 -52.60
N LEU A 586 -10.66 -17.61 -52.06
CA LEU A 586 -11.41 -17.82 -50.81
C LEU A 586 -10.69 -17.23 -49.59
N SER A 587 -9.36 -17.25 -49.56
CA SER A 587 -8.58 -16.64 -48.46
C SER A 587 -8.69 -15.11 -48.49
N GLN A 588 -8.63 -14.49 -49.68
CA GLN A 588 -8.77 -13.04 -49.81
C GLN A 588 -10.19 -12.53 -49.54
N ALA A 589 -11.22 -13.32 -49.87
CA ALA A 589 -12.60 -13.01 -49.49
C ALA A 589 -12.76 -13.04 -47.96
N LYS A 590 -12.24 -14.07 -47.29
CA LYS A 590 -12.27 -14.21 -45.83
C LYS A 590 -11.44 -13.12 -45.12
N ILE A 591 -10.29 -12.73 -45.67
CA ILE A 591 -9.49 -11.61 -45.14
C ILE A 591 -10.28 -10.30 -45.26
N LYS A 592 -10.91 -10.01 -46.40
CA LYS A 592 -11.77 -8.81 -46.55
C LYS A 592 -12.99 -8.82 -45.64
N GLU A 593 -13.58 -9.99 -45.40
CA GLU A 593 -14.68 -10.17 -44.43
C GLU A 593 -14.21 -9.89 -43.00
N LEU A 594 -13.05 -10.44 -42.61
CA LEU A 594 -12.41 -10.17 -41.32
C LEU A 594 -11.91 -8.71 -41.19
N ASP A 595 -11.52 -8.04 -42.26
CA ASP A 595 -11.17 -6.62 -42.26
C ASP A 595 -12.41 -5.74 -42.07
N LEU A 596 -13.53 -6.09 -42.72
CA LEU A 596 -14.82 -5.42 -42.52
C LEU A 596 -15.36 -5.66 -41.10
N GLU A 597 -15.19 -6.87 -40.56
CA GLU A 597 -15.57 -7.21 -39.19
C GLU A 597 -14.65 -6.53 -38.17
N ASN A 598 -13.33 -6.46 -38.41
CA ASN A 598 -12.42 -5.66 -37.59
C ASN A 598 -12.73 -4.16 -37.64
N ASN A 599 -13.14 -3.63 -38.80
CA ASN A 599 -13.56 -2.23 -38.88
C ASN A 599 -14.87 -2.00 -38.12
N ARG A 600 -15.87 -2.88 -38.24
CA ARG A 600 -17.08 -2.84 -37.37
C ARG A 600 -16.75 -2.95 -35.89
N LEU A 601 -15.81 -3.82 -35.50
CA LEU A 601 -15.35 -3.94 -34.12
C LEU A 601 -14.60 -2.69 -33.66
N ARG A 602 -13.82 -2.03 -34.52
CA ARG A 602 -13.19 -0.73 -34.24
C ARG A 602 -14.24 0.37 -34.08
N ASP A 603 -15.27 0.39 -34.93
CA ASP A 603 -16.38 1.34 -34.84
C ASP A 603 -17.14 1.12 -33.53
N VAL A 604 -17.47 -0.13 -33.17
CA VAL A 604 -18.11 -0.49 -31.89
C VAL A 604 -17.20 -0.17 -30.69
N ILE A 605 -15.89 -0.42 -30.76
CA ILE A 605 -14.95 -0.02 -29.72
C ILE A 605 -14.83 1.50 -29.62
N SER A 606 -14.96 2.24 -30.73
CA SER A 606 -14.98 3.70 -30.74
C SER A 606 -16.26 4.26 -30.13
N ALA A 607 -17.41 3.64 -30.42
CA ALA A 607 -18.71 3.98 -29.84
C ALA A 607 -18.73 3.66 -28.34
N LEU A 608 -18.29 2.46 -27.94
CA LEU A 608 -18.16 2.09 -26.52
C LEU A 608 -17.13 2.98 -25.79
N ARG A 609 -16.06 3.42 -26.44
CA ARG A 609 -15.15 4.42 -25.86
C ARG A 609 -15.81 5.79 -25.75
N GLN A 610 -16.59 6.22 -26.73
CA GLN A 610 -17.31 7.49 -26.68
C GLN A 610 -18.44 7.46 -25.63
N GLU A 611 -19.10 6.32 -25.44
CA GLU A 611 -20.04 6.07 -24.34
C GLU A 611 -19.31 6.06 -22.99
N MET A 612 -18.20 5.33 -22.84
CA MET A 612 -17.41 5.36 -21.61
C MET A 612 -16.83 6.75 -21.31
N GLU A 613 -16.34 7.48 -22.31
CA GLU A 613 -15.84 8.87 -22.18
C GLU A 613 -16.99 9.85 -21.88
N SER A 614 -18.23 9.55 -22.27
CA SER A 614 -19.43 10.29 -21.84
C SER A 614 -19.84 9.97 -20.39
N VAL A 615 -19.63 8.72 -19.94
CA VAL A 615 -19.90 8.26 -18.57
C VAL A 615 -18.81 8.72 -17.59
N GLU A 616 -17.54 8.68 -18.00
CA GLU A 616 -16.39 9.25 -17.29
C GLU A 616 -16.48 10.79 -17.29
N GLY A 617 -16.89 11.42 -18.40
CA GLY A 617 -17.20 12.85 -18.42
C GLY A 617 -18.35 13.26 -17.46
N GLN A 618 -19.28 12.36 -17.17
CA GLN A 618 -20.32 12.55 -16.14
C GLN A 618 -19.85 12.17 -14.72
N ALA A 619 -18.82 11.32 -14.58
CA ALA A 619 -18.25 10.91 -13.30
C ALA A 619 -17.17 11.89 -12.78
N ASP A 620 -16.29 12.40 -13.64
CA ASP A 620 -15.18 13.30 -13.27
C ASP A 620 -15.66 14.74 -13.04
N ALA A 621 -16.71 15.16 -13.74
CA ALA A 621 -17.48 16.36 -13.42
C ALA A 621 -18.21 16.26 -12.05
N ALA A 622 -18.31 15.05 -11.48
CA ALA A 622 -18.89 14.80 -10.16
C ALA A 622 -17.84 14.69 -9.03
N SER A 623 -16.61 15.15 -9.26
CA SER A 623 -15.58 15.24 -8.21
C SER A 623 -15.86 16.35 -7.18
N GLY A 624 -15.46 16.08 -5.93
CA GLY A 624 -16.03 16.68 -4.71
C GLY A 624 -16.30 18.20 -4.67
N PRO A 625 -15.38 19.10 -5.07
CA PRO A 625 -15.56 20.54 -4.86
C PRO A 625 -16.60 21.16 -5.79
N GLN A 626 -16.62 20.77 -7.07
CA GLN A 626 -17.50 21.38 -8.07
C GLN A 626 -18.94 20.94 -7.90
N ARG A 627 -19.19 19.68 -7.49
CA ARG A 627 -20.53 19.21 -7.18
C ARG A 627 -21.13 19.91 -5.95
N VAL A 628 -20.34 20.18 -4.92
CA VAL A 628 -20.80 20.97 -3.76
C VAL A 628 -21.07 22.42 -4.18
N ALA A 629 -20.19 23.05 -4.97
CA ALA A 629 -20.41 24.40 -5.47
C ALA A 629 -21.64 24.52 -6.40
N ALA A 630 -21.91 23.52 -7.24
CA ALA A 630 -23.09 23.46 -8.08
C ALA A 630 -24.37 23.30 -7.25
N LEU A 631 -24.38 22.37 -6.27
CA LEU A 631 -25.50 22.21 -5.33
C LEU A 631 -25.71 23.46 -4.46
N GLU A 632 -24.66 24.21 -4.12
CA GLU A 632 -24.77 25.51 -3.43
C GLU A 632 -25.34 26.61 -4.34
N ALA A 633 -24.97 26.63 -5.62
CA ALA A 633 -25.53 27.56 -6.60
C ALA A 633 -27.00 27.25 -6.90
N GLU A 634 -27.37 25.98 -7.04
CA GLU A 634 -28.76 25.53 -7.20
C GLU A 634 -29.60 25.81 -5.95
N LEU A 635 -29.07 25.53 -4.75
CA LEU A 635 -29.75 25.85 -3.50
C LEU A 635 -29.94 27.37 -3.34
N ALA A 636 -28.96 28.19 -3.73
CA ALA A 636 -29.07 29.65 -3.71
C ALA A 636 -30.08 30.19 -4.75
N ALA A 637 -30.12 29.59 -5.95
CA ALA A 637 -31.13 29.91 -6.96
C ALA A 637 -32.55 29.53 -6.51
N SER A 638 -32.70 28.34 -5.93
CA SER A 638 -33.97 27.84 -5.37
C SER A 638 -34.43 28.67 -4.17
N ASP A 639 -33.54 29.02 -3.24
CA ASP A 639 -33.85 29.93 -2.13
C ASP A 639 -34.23 31.34 -2.64
N ALA A 640 -33.64 31.82 -3.75
CA ALA A 640 -34.04 33.08 -4.40
C ALA A 640 -35.42 32.99 -5.08
N ASP A 641 -35.77 31.84 -5.68
CA ASP A 641 -37.10 31.61 -6.27
C ASP A 641 -38.18 31.40 -5.21
N TYR A 642 -37.83 30.79 -4.08
CA TYR A 642 -38.68 30.79 -2.89
C TYR A 642 -38.96 32.20 -2.38
N GLN A 643 -37.94 33.07 -2.27
CA GLN A 643 -38.11 34.48 -1.91
C GLN A 643 -39.01 35.22 -2.92
N ARG A 644 -38.76 35.06 -4.23
CA ARG A 644 -39.60 35.65 -5.28
C ARG A 644 -41.05 35.19 -5.21
N SER A 645 -41.31 33.90 -4.98
CA SER A 645 -42.67 33.38 -4.79
C SER A 645 -43.30 33.91 -3.50
N ARG A 646 -42.53 34.02 -2.40
CA ARG A 646 -42.99 34.57 -1.12
C ARG A 646 -43.39 36.03 -1.24
N ASP A 647 -42.61 36.85 -1.94
CA ASP A 647 -42.93 38.23 -2.25
C ASP A 647 -44.14 38.33 -3.18
N HIS A 648 -44.28 37.44 -4.15
CA HIS A 648 -45.46 37.38 -5.01
C HIS A 648 -46.74 37.04 -4.23
N VAL A 649 -46.69 36.04 -3.34
CA VAL A 649 -47.79 35.69 -2.43
C VAL A 649 -48.12 36.83 -1.48
N ARG A 650 -47.13 37.58 -1.02
CA ARG A 650 -47.34 38.78 -0.20
C ARG A 650 -48.04 39.88 -1.00
N ILE A 651 -47.59 40.19 -2.21
CA ILE A 651 -48.20 41.18 -3.11
C ILE A 651 -49.65 40.78 -3.47
N LEU A 652 -49.92 39.49 -3.71
CA LEU A 652 -51.27 39.00 -3.96
C LEU A 652 -52.16 38.99 -2.71
N GLN A 653 -51.61 38.80 -1.50
CA GLN A 653 -52.36 39.00 -0.25
C GLN A 653 -52.68 40.48 0.00
N GLU A 654 -51.72 41.37 -0.24
CA GLU A 654 -51.88 42.83 -0.13
C GLU A 654 -52.86 43.38 -1.18
N ARG A 655 -52.94 42.78 -2.38
CA ARG A 655 -53.99 43.07 -3.40
C ARG A 655 -55.33 42.37 -3.14
N GLY A 656 -55.31 41.15 -2.64
CA GLY A 656 -56.48 40.28 -2.47
C GLY A 656 -57.47 40.74 -1.40
N ALA A 657 -57.12 41.75 -0.60
CA ALA A 657 -58.01 42.42 0.34
C ALA A 657 -59.15 43.22 -0.33
N GLY A 658 -59.11 43.43 -1.65
CA GLY A 658 -60.16 44.12 -2.42
C GLY A 658 -60.90 43.22 -3.42
N GLU A 659 -62.06 42.70 -3.01
CA GLU A 659 -63.21 42.14 -3.76
C GLU A 659 -63.02 41.12 -4.93
N ALA A 660 -61.81 40.88 -5.46
CA ALA A 660 -61.54 39.88 -6.50
C ALA A 660 -61.25 38.46 -5.92
N GLY A 661 -62.05 38.03 -4.94
CA GLY A 661 -61.67 37.02 -3.95
C GLY A 661 -61.46 35.56 -4.42
N VAL A 662 -61.93 35.16 -5.61
CA VAL A 662 -61.89 33.75 -6.03
C VAL A 662 -60.68 33.42 -6.90
N ALA A 663 -60.38 34.23 -7.94
CA ALA A 663 -59.24 33.99 -8.82
C ALA A 663 -57.90 34.17 -8.09
N VAL A 664 -57.79 35.24 -7.29
CA VAL A 664 -56.61 35.52 -6.46
C VAL A 664 -56.44 34.45 -5.37
N GLY A 665 -57.54 33.86 -4.88
CA GLY A 665 -57.51 32.74 -3.92
C GLY A 665 -56.84 31.50 -4.50
N ALA A 666 -57.26 31.06 -5.69
CA ALA A 666 -56.66 29.91 -6.37
C ALA A 666 -55.18 30.13 -6.74
N GLU A 667 -54.81 31.34 -7.16
CA GLU A 667 -53.42 31.71 -7.46
C GLU A 667 -52.55 31.75 -6.19
N LEU A 668 -53.09 32.25 -5.07
CA LEU A 668 -52.44 32.19 -3.76
C LEU A 668 -52.25 30.76 -3.25
N GLU A 669 -53.22 29.87 -3.44
CA GLU A 669 -53.12 28.46 -3.06
C GLU A 669 -52.08 27.72 -3.94
N PHE A 670 -52.09 27.96 -5.25
CA PHE A 670 -51.08 27.43 -6.17
C PHE A 670 -49.66 27.85 -5.77
N LEU A 671 -49.44 29.15 -5.51
CA LEU A 671 -48.13 29.65 -5.10
C LEU A 671 -47.70 29.18 -3.70
N ARG A 672 -48.64 28.98 -2.76
CA ARG A 672 -48.36 28.36 -1.45
C ARG A 672 -47.98 26.88 -1.59
N ALA A 673 -48.64 26.13 -2.48
CA ALA A 673 -48.27 24.75 -2.80
C ALA A 673 -46.89 24.68 -3.48
N GLN A 674 -46.59 25.61 -4.39
CA GLN A 674 -45.27 25.73 -5.02
C GLN A 674 -44.18 26.08 -3.98
N GLN A 675 -44.47 26.98 -3.03
CA GLN A 675 -43.58 27.29 -1.90
C GLN A 675 -43.32 26.09 -0.99
N ALA A 676 -44.34 25.30 -0.68
CA ALA A 676 -44.18 24.08 0.11
C ALA A 676 -43.26 23.09 -0.61
N ARG A 677 -43.46 22.90 -1.92
CA ARG A 677 -42.64 22.02 -2.76
C ARG A 677 -41.17 22.48 -2.83
N ILE A 678 -40.92 23.77 -3.07
CA ILE A 678 -39.56 24.33 -3.10
C ILE A 678 -38.87 24.20 -1.72
N LEU A 679 -39.61 24.39 -0.61
CA LEU A 679 -39.05 24.17 0.73
C LEU A 679 -38.72 22.69 0.99
N GLU A 680 -39.53 21.76 0.49
CA GLU A 680 -39.29 20.32 0.62
C GLU A 680 -38.11 19.85 -0.22
N GLU A 681 -37.95 20.40 -1.43
CA GLU A 681 -36.80 20.20 -2.31
C GLU A 681 -35.52 20.82 -1.72
N ASN A 682 -35.59 22.02 -1.12
CA ASN A 682 -34.43 22.60 -0.40
C ASN A 682 -34.10 21.82 0.87
N ARG A 683 -35.09 21.18 1.53
CA ARG A 683 -34.85 20.25 2.65
C ARG A 683 -34.19 18.95 2.18
N SER A 684 -34.59 18.38 1.04
CA SER A 684 -33.96 17.16 0.50
C SER A 684 -32.53 17.42 0.04
N MET A 685 -32.28 18.54 -0.67
CA MET A 685 -30.94 18.99 -1.07
C MET A 685 -30.03 19.25 0.15
N ARG A 686 -30.55 19.87 1.21
CA ARG A 686 -29.81 20.06 2.47
C ARG A 686 -29.57 18.74 3.23
N ARG A 687 -30.45 17.73 3.13
CA ARG A 687 -30.20 16.38 3.66
C ARG A 687 -29.09 15.66 2.87
N LEU A 688 -29.07 15.78 1.55
CA LEU A 688 -28.00 15.21 0.70
C LEU A 688 -26.62 15.81 1.00
N ARG A 689 -26.55 17.05 1.50
CA ARG A 689 -25.31 17.71 1.95
C ARG A 689 -24.71 17.11 3.24
N ILE A 690 -25.50 16.40 4.05
CA ILE A 690 -25.14 16.03 5.44
C ILE A 690 -24.44 14.64 5.54
N LEU A 691 -24.51 13.82 4.48
CA LEU A 691 -24.02 12.44 4.44
C LEU A 691 -22.63 12.28 3.78
N PRO A 692 -21.66 13.15 4.08
CA PRO A 692 -20.50 12.61 4.80
C PRO A 692 -19.90 13.62 5.80
N GLY A 693 -20.31 13.55 7.07
CA GLY A 693 -19.63 14.29 8.14
C GLY A 693 -20.39 14.48 9.46
N ALA A 694 -21.72 14.34 9.47
CA ALA A 694 -22.53 14.70 10.64
C ALA A 694 -22.65 13.62 11.74
N GLU A 695 -22.36 12.35 11.44
CA GLU A 695 -22.47 11.25 12.42
C GLU A 695 -21.46 11.36 13.59
N ALA A 696 -20.47 12.25 13.50
CA ALA A 696 -19.52 12.55 14.58
C ALA A 696 -19.96 13.71 15.50
N ALA A 697 -21.00 14.48 15.15
CA ALA A 697 -21.36 15.71 15.86
C ALA A 697 -22.60 15.57 16.77
N GLU A 698 -23.56 14.70 16.44
CA GLU A 698 -24.86 14.66 17.11
C GLU A 698 -24.89 13.85 18.43
N VAL A 699 -23.78 13.18 18.79
CA VAL A 699 -23.58 12.57 20.12
C VAL A 699 -23.02 13.57 21.15
N ALA A 700 -22.58 14.76 20.70
CA ALA A 700 -21.97 15.78 21.57
C ALA A 700 -22.95 16.88 22.06
N ALA A 701 -24.21 16.86 21.60
CA ALA A 701 -25.22 17.88 21.91
C ALA A 701 -26.30 17.44 22.91
N ALA A 702 -26.12 16.29 23.57
CA ALA A 702 -26.92 15.91 24.74
C ALA A 702 -26.51 16.78 25.94
N ALA A 703 -27.09 17.98 26.03
CA ALA A 703 -26.92 18.86 27.18
C ALA A 703 -27.30 18.11 28.47
N PRO A 704 -26.49 18.18 29.55
CA PRO A 704 -26.91 17.64 30.83
C PRO A 704 -28.22 18.33 31.25
N PRO A 705 -29.17 17.61 31.89
CA PRO A 705 -30.40 18.21 32.35
C PRO A 705 -30.09 19.41 33.25
N PRO A 706 -30.87 20.51 33.17
CA PRO A 706 -30.60 21.71 33.95
C PRO A 706 -30.54 21.33 35.43
N VAL A 707 -29.40 21.65 36.06
CA VAL A 707 -29.20 21.43 37.50
C VAL A 707 -30.31 22.16 38.23
N ASP A 708 -31.14 21.39 38.95
CA ASP A 708 -32.31 21.89 39.67
C ASP A 708 -31.91 23.09 40.55
N PRO A 709 -32.38 24.31 40.28
CA PRO A 709 -31.95 25.52 40.99
C PRO A 709 -32.36 25.51 42.48
N ASN A 710 -33.08 24.49 42.94
CA ASN A 710 -33.38 24.26 44.36
C ASN A 710 -32.23 23.61 45.16
N ALA A 711 -31.10 23.26 44.55
CA ALA A 711 -29.96 22.69 45.29
C ALA A 711 -29.35 23.67 46.32
N GLU A 712 -29.36 24.98 46.05
CA GLU A 712 -28.80 26.01 46.94
C GLU A 712 -29.74 26.41 48.11
N SER A 713 -31.03 26.04 48.02
CA SER A 713 -32.04 26.33 49.06
C SER A 713 -31.67 25.77 50.44
N TYR A 714 -30.86 24.71 50.50
CA TYR A 714 -30.47 24.04 51.74
C TYR A 714 -29.58 24.88 52.67
N GLY A 715 -28.78 25.80 52.12
CA GLY A 715 -28.02 26.76 52.91
C GLY A 715 -28.92 27.90 53.42
N GLN A 716 -29.70 28.47 52.51
CA GLN A 716 -30.53 29.66 52.79
C GLN A 716 -31.65 29.37 53.79
N GLU A 717 -32.40 28.27 53.68
CA GLU A 717 -33.45 27.95 54.66
C GLU A 717 -32.86 27.70 56.06
N ARG A 718 -31.72 27.01 56.17
CA ARG A 718 -31.07 26.75 57.47
C ARG A 718 -30.54 28.04 58.10
N LEU A 719 -30.00 28.96 57.30
CA LEU A 719 -29.59 30.29 57.74
C LEU A 719 -30.80 31.20 58.08
N LEU A 720 -31.95 31.05 57.42
CA LEU A 720 -33.18 31.77 57.78
C LEU A 720 -33.73 31.32 59.14
N VAL A 721 -33.65 30.01 59.45
CA VAL A 721 -34.03 29.50 60.77
C VAL A 721 -33.05 29.96 61.84
N TYR A 722 -31.75 29.95 61.55
CA TYR A 722 -30.73 30.43 62.50
C TYR A 722 -30.81 31.94 62.74
N SER A 723 -30.98 32.77 61.70
CA SER A 723 -31.16 34.22 61.86
C SER A 723 -32.42 34.54 62.65
N LYS A 724 -33.59 33.97 62.28
CA LYS A 724 -34.81 34.15 63.10
C LYS A 724 -34.64 33.69 64.55
N LEU A 725 -33.96 32.58 64.83
CA LEU A 725 -33.67 32.16 66.21
C LEU A 725 -32.74 33.13 66.95
N CYS A 726 -31.81 33.78 66.24
CA CYS A 726 -30.97 34.85 66.79
C CYS A 726 -31.75 36.15 67.02
N ASP A 727 -32.59 36.56 66.08
CA ASP A 727 -33.43 37.77 66.17
C ASP A 727 -34.44 37.63 67.32
N MET A 728 -35.13 36.49 67.42
CA MET A 728 -36.06 36.19 68.52
C MET A 728 -35.33 36.11 69.88
N ARG A 729 -34.07 35.68 69.91
CA ARG A 729 -33.23 35.72 71.13
C ARG A 729 -32.81 37.13 71.50
N ALA A 730 -32.63 38.02 70.53
CA ALA A 730 -32.35 39.44 70.76
C ALA A 730 -33.61 40.17 71.28
N GLU A 731 -34.78 39.88 70.73
CA GLU A 731 -36.07 40.43 71.20
C GLU A 731 -36.40 39.98 72.62
N LEU A 732 -36.25 38.68 72.94
CA LEU A 732 -36.40 38.16 74.30
C LEU A 732 -35.30 38.67 75.26
N GLY A 733 -34.12 39.02 74.76
CA GLY A 733 -33.04 39.62 75.54
C GLY A 733 -33.20 41.12 75.82
N ALA A 734 -34.00 41.82 75.02
CA ALA A 734 -34.30 43.25 75.20
C ALA A 734 -35.41 43.50 76.25
N ALA A 735 -36.23 42.50 76.55
CA ALA A 735 -37.20 42.53 77.64
C ALA A 735 -36.51 42.38 79.02
N GLY A 736 -35.95 43.48 79.53
CA GLY A 736 -35.30 43.54 80.84
C GLY A 736 -36.25 43.15 81.99
N PRO A 737 -35.73 42.61 83.11
CA PRO A 737 -36.54 42.09 84.22
C PRO A 737 -37.15 43.25 85.04
N GLY A 738 -38.28 43.81 84.59
CA GLY A 738 -38.88 44.99 85.21
C GLY A 738 -40.32 45.30 84.81
N GLY A 739 -41.27 44.50 85.30
CA GLY A 739 -42.65 44.98 85.57
C GLY A 739 -43.74 44.72 84.53
N ALA A 740 -44.73 43.92 84.95
CA ALA A 740 -46.17 44.16 84.74
C ALA A 740 -46.86 44.00 83.35
N GLU A 741 -46.25 43.39 82.33
CA GLU A 741 -46.96 43.00 81.09
C GLU A 741 -46.86 41.49 80.74
N THR A 742 -47.18 40.62 81.71
CA THR A 742 -47.04 39.15 81.54
C THR A 742 -48.02 38.53 80.53
N LEU A 743 -49.23 39.08 80.37
CA LEU A 743 -50.27 38.49 79.50
C LEU A 743 -50.04 38.70 78.00
N ALA A 744 -49.31 39.77 77.60
CA ALA A 744 -48.94 39.98 76.20
C ALA A 744 -47.78 39.06 75.77
N ALA A 745 -46.83 38.82 76.68
CA ALA A 745 -45.69 37.94 76.46
C ALA A 745 -46.13 36.48 76.23
N GLU A 746 -47.08 35.96 77.02
CA GLU A 746 -47.62 34.60 76.84
C GLU A 746 -48.28 34.42 75.46
N GLY A 747 -49.00 35.43 74.96
CA GLY A 747 -49.59 35.42 73.62
C GLY A 747 -48.56 35.32 72.49
N MET A 748 -47.47 36.11 72.58
CA MET A 748 -46.37 36.01 71.61
C MET A 748 -45.64 34.66 71.71
N VAL A 749 -45.37 34.16 72.92
CA VAL A 749 -44.70 32.87 73.11
C VAL A 749 -45.55 31.71 72.58
N ALA A 750 -46.88 31.76 72.73
CA ALA A 750 -47.79 30.77 72.16
C ALA A 750 -47.84 30.81 70.62
N ALA A 751 -47.87 32.00 70.02
CA ALA A 751 -47.79 32.17 68.56
C ALA A 751 -46.44 31.68 67.99
N LEU A 752 -45.34 32.02 68.67
CA LEU A 752 -43.98 31.55 68.33
C LEU A 752 -43.86 30.01 68.44
N ALA A 753 -44.44 29.41 69.48
CA ALA A 753 -44.49 27.96 69.63
C ALA A 753 -45.29 27.28 68.49
N GLN A 754 -46.35 27.92 67.99
CA GLN A 754 -47.06 27.46 66.80
C GLN A 754 -46.23 27.60 65.52
N GLU A 755 -45.59 28.74 65.27
CA GLU A 755 -44.76 28.93 64.06
C GLU A 755 -43.57 27.96 64.02
N VAL A 756 -42.85 27.79 65.14
CA VAL A 756 -41.77 26.81 65.25
C VAL A 756 -42.31 25.39 65.09
N GLY A 757 -43.48 25.08 65.68
CA GLY A 757 -44.15 23.79 65.52
C GLY A 757 -44.49 23.47 64.07
N ASP A 758 -45.04 24.42 63.32
CA ASP A 758 -45.41 24.25 61.91
C ASP A 758 -44.20 24.21 60.98
N LEU A 759 -43.14 24.95 61.30
CA LEU A 759 -41.85 24.85 60.61
C LEU A 759 -41.21 23.46 60.82
N VAL A 760 -41.22 22.93 62.05
CA VAL A 760 -40.74 21.57 62.35
C VAL A 760 -41.60 20.51 61.63
N LYS A 761 -42.93 20.68 61.57
CA LYS A 761 -43.81 19.81 60.76
C LYS A 761 -43.47 19.88 59.27
N LYS A 762 -43.21 21.07 58.72
CA LYS A 762 -42.83 21.29 57.30
C LYS A 762 -41.50 20.64 56.96
N VAL A 763 -40.49 20.77 57.84
CA VAL A 763 -39.21 20.07 57.72
C VAL A 763 -39.42 18.55 57.81
N ARG A 764 -40.20 18.04 58.77
CA ARG A 764 -40.50 16.60 58.91
C ARG A 764 -41.22 16.03 57.69
N ARG A 765 -42.19 16.74 57.11
CA ARG A 765 -42.88 16.37 55.85
C ARG A 765 -41.89 16.32 54.67
N ARG A 766 -41.04 17.34 54.51
CA ARG A 766 -39.99 17.36 53.45
C ARG A 766 -38.93 16.26 53.63
N LEU A 767 -38.55 15.95 54.87
CA LEU A 767 -37.58 14.91 55.19
C LEU A 767 -38.17 13.51 54.93
N GLY A 768 -39.46 13.30 55.26
CA GLY A 768 -40.22 12.10 54.87
C GLY A 768 -40.37 11.93 53.36
N ALA A 769 -40.60 13.02 52.61
CA ALA A 769 -40.64 12.99 51.15
C ALA A 769 -39.26 12.75 50.51
N ARG A 770 -38.16 13.04 51.24
CA ARG A 770 -36.80 12.73 50.80
C ARG A 770 -36.38 11.31 51.16
N THR A 771 -36.78 10.77 52.31
CA THR A 771 -36.51 9.35 52.64
C THR A 771 -37.27 8.40 51.74
N THR A 772 -38.48 8.75 51.27
CA THR A 772 -39.17 7.95 50.24
C THR A 772 -38.51 8.04 48.87
N LYS A 773 -37.95 9.19 48.48
CA LYS A 773 -37.12 9.29 47.27
C LYS A 773 -35.82 8.48 47.39
N LEU A 774 -35.15 8.54 48.54
CA LEU A 774 -33.91 7.79 48.81
C LEU A 774 -34.17 6.28 48.74
N ARG A 775 -35.27 5.83 49.37
CA ARG A 775 -35.74 4.45 49.28
C ARG A 775 -36.05 4.02 47.83
N ARG A 776 -36.66 4.88 47.00
CA ARG A 776 -36.85 4.60 45.57
C ARG A 776 -35.52 4.44 44.83
N THR A 777 -34.53 5.29 45.11
CA THR A 777 -33.19 5.15 44.50
C THR A 777 -32.43 3.92 45.01
N GLU A 778 -32.71 3.44 46.23
CA GLU A 778 -32.22 2.15 46.73
C GLU A 778 -32.92 0.99 46.00
N GLU A 779 -34.25 1.03 45.86
CA GLU A 779 -35.04 0.05 45.09
C GLU A 779 -34.65 0.02 43.60
N GLU A 780 -34.30 1.15 42.99
CA GLU A 780 -33.75 1.25 41.62
C GLU A 780 -32.34 0.68 41.52
N ARG A 781 -31.46 0.97 42.49
CA ARG A 781 -30.12 0.36 42.57
C ARG A 781 -30.21 -1.15 42.70
N ASP A 782 -31.11 -1.66 43.54
CA ASP A 782 -31.28 -3.10 43.73
C ASP A 782 -31.87 -3.77 42.48
N ARG A 783 -32.82 -3.12 41.77
CA ARG A 783 -33.25 -3.56 40.42
C ARG A 783 -32.11 -3.60 39.41
N ILE A 784 -31.19 -2.63 39.43
CA ILE A 784 -30.01 -2.62 38.55
C ILE A 784 -29.06 -3.77 38.91
N LEU A 785 -28.91 -4.09 40.20
CA LEU A 785 -28.14 -5.26 40.65
C LEU A 785 -28.80 -6.57 40.23
N ASP A 786 -30.12 -6.69 40.36
CA ASP A 786 -30.87 -7.87 39.91
C ASP A 786 -30.82 -8.03 38.38
N LEU A 787 -30.92 -6.95 37.61
CA LEU A 787 -30.70 -6.98 36.16
C LEU A 787 -29.26 -7.37 35.79
N ASN A 788 -28.25 -6.91 36.55
CA ASN A 788 -26.85 -7.32 36.35
C ASN A 788 -26.67 -8.81 36.67
N ASN A 789 -27.30 -9.30 37.73
CA ASN A 789 -27.30 -10.72 38.11
C ASN A 789 -28.06 -11.58 37.10
N ALA A 790 -29.18 -11.09 36.55
CA ALA A 790 -29.93 -11.74 35.49
C ALA A 790 -29.14 -11.78 34.18
N LEU A 791 -28.42 -10.71 33.83
CA LEU A 791 -27.48 -10.69 32.69
C LEU A 791 -26.30 -11.63 32.90
N ARG A 792 -25.73 -11.70 34.10
CA ARG A 792 -24.68 -12.69 34.42
C ARG A 792 -25.22 -14.12 34.35
N SER A 793 -26.45 -14.35 34.80
CA SER A 793 -27.13 -15.65 34.72
C SER A 793 -27.51 -16.01 33.27
N SER A 794 -27.88 -15.04 32.43
CA SER A 794 -28.18 -15.27 31.02
C SER A 794 -26.90 -15.48 30.20
N MET A 795 -25.81 -14.76 30.49
CA MET A 795 -24.49 -15.05 29.92
C MET A 795 -23.97 -16.41 30.39
N ALA A 796 -24.06 -16.75 31.68
CA ALA A 796 -23.68 -18.08 32.17
C ALA A 796 -24.56 -19.20 31.57
N LYS A 797 -25.86 -18.94 31.30
CA LYS A 797 -26.73 -19.86 30.56
C LYS A 797 -26.39 -19.94 29.06
N ALA A 798 -25.97 -18.85 28.44
CA ALA A 798 -25.52 -18.83 27.05
C ALA A 798 -24.17 -19.55 26.89
N GLU A 799 -23.25 -19.35 27.82
CA GLU A 799 -21.99 -20.09 27.93
C GLU A 799 -22.25 -21.58 28.18
N ALA A 800 -23.15 -21.93 29.11
CA ALA A 800 -23.57 -23.32 29.35
C ALA A 800 -24.32 -23.94 28.15
N ALA A 801 -25.04 -23.16 27.34
CA ALA A 801 -25.68 -23.61 26.10
C ALA A 801 -24.69 -23.69 24.92
N SER A 802 -23.54 -23.01 25.00
CA SER A 802 -22.44 -23.10 24.02
C SER A 802 -21.48 -24.26 24.29
N ALA A 803 -21.53 -24.85 25.48
CA ALA A 803 -20.82 -26.07 25.82
C ALA A 803 -21.64 -27.31 25.36
N PRO A 804 -21.05 -28.26 24.61
CA PRO A 804 -21.78 -29.45 24.18
C PRO A 804 -22.05 -30.38 25.37
N ALA A 805 -23.29 -30.42 25.82
CA ALA A 805 -23.75 -31.28 26.91
C ALA A 805 -23.81 -32.77 26.49
N ALA A 806 -22.66 -33.44 26.53
CA ALA A 806 -22.59 -34.90 26.48
C ALA A 806 -22.92 -35.50 27.86
N ALA A 807 -24.20 -35.85 28.11
CA ALA A 807 -24.60 -36.98 28.98
C ALA A 807 -26.14 -37.09 29.12
N ALA A 808 -26.78 -37.92 28.30
CA ALA A 808 -27.78 -38.94 28.72
C ALA A 808 -28.48 -39.56 27.50
N ILE A 809 -28.36 -40.89 27.36
CA ILE A 809 -29.08 -41.89 26.51
C ILE A 809 -28.04 -42.83 25.83
N PRO A 810 -28.28 -44.16 25.79
CA PRO A 810 -27.17 -45.11 25.90
C PRO A 810 -26.66 -45.72 24.59
N SER A 811 -25.36 -46.01 24.58
CA SER A 811 -24.64 -47.06 23.82
C SER A 811 -24.89 -47.19 22.31
N LEU A 812 -23.96 -46.69 21.48
CA LEU A 812 -23.52 -47.24 20.18
C LEU A 812 -22.19 -46.53 19.76
N PRO A 813 -21.35 -47.11 18.87
CA PRO A 813 -19.88 -46.99 18.97
C PRO A 813 -19.21 -45.82 18.22
N ASP A 814 -17.99 -45.53 18.66
CA ASP A 814 -17.05 -44.52 18.15
C ASP A 814 -16.75 -44.58 16.64
N ARG A 815 -16.64 -43.40 16.02
CA ARG A 815 -15.78 -43.13 14.84
C ARG A 815 -15.63 -41.65 14.42
N GLY A 816 -16.43 -40.72 14.94
CA GLY A 816 -16.54 -39.36 14.39
C GLY A 816 -15.65 -38.25 14.98
N THR A 817 -14.87 -38.51 16.04
CA THR A 817 -14.06 -37.46 16.70
C THR A 817 -12.67 -37.28 16.09
N ASP A 818 -12.06 -38.35 15.58
CA ASP A 818 -10.71 -38.32 15.02
C ASP A 818 -10.65 -37.57 13.68
N GLU A 819 -11.68 -37.67 12.84
CA GLU A 819 -11.75 -36.95 11.54
C GLU A 819 -11.76 -35.42 11.74
N ARG A 820 -12.43 -34.90 12.79
CA ARG A 820 -12.40 -33.46 13.10
C ARG A 820 -11.06 -33.00 13.67
N LEU A 821 -10.35 -33.85 14.40
CA LEU A 821 -8.99 -33.56 14.86
C LEU A 821 -7.99 -33.64 13.69
N GLN A 822 -8.19 -34.55 12.74
CA GLN A 822 -7.42 -34.61 11.49
C GLN A 822 -7.68 -33.37 10.63
N GLU A 823 -8.94 -33.00 10.34
CA GLU A 823 -9.26 -31.78 9.58
C GLU A 823 -8.64 -30.51 10.20
N THR A 824 -8.68 -30.37 11.52
CA THR A 824 -8.12 -29.18 12.19
C THR A 824 -6.60 -29.17 12.16
N ASN A 825 -5.95 -30.34 12.25
CA ASN A 825 -4.50 -30.48 12.13
C ASN A 825 -4.01 -30.30 10.67
N GLU A 826 -4.79 -30.75 9.69
CA GLU A 826 -4.55 -30.49 8.26
C GLU A 826 -4.70 -29.01 7.92
N LYS A 827 -5.74 -28.34 8.45
CA LYS A 827 -5.91 -26.88 8.30
C LYS A 827 -4.76 -26.11 8.96
N LEU A 828 -4.27 -26.54 10.13
CA LEU A 828 -3.08 -25.97 10.76
C LEU A 828 -1.81 -26.20 9.94
N SER A 829 -1.62 -27.40 9.38
CA SER A 829 -0.51 -27.74 8.48
C SER A 829 -0.53 -26.87 7.21
N TYR A 830 -1.71 -26.64 6.62
CA TYR A 830 -1.89 -25.75 5.47
C TYR A 830 -1.60 -24.28 5.79
N VAL A 831 -2.00 -23.80 6.97
CA VAL A 831 -1.64 -22.44 7.44
C VAL A 831 -0.13 -22.33 7.67
N GLN A 832 0.52 -23.36 8.20
CA GLN A 832 1.98 -23.38 8.41
C GLN A 832 2.75 -23.40 7.08
N SER A 833 2.34 -24.22 6.10
CA SER A 833 2.99 -24.23 4.77
C SER A 833 2.77 -22.91 4.02
N SER A 834 1.56 -22.34 4.07
CA SER A 834 1.27 -21.03 3.51
C SER A 834 2.13 -19.92 4.15
N LEU A 835 2.36 -19.96 5.46
CA LEU A 835 3.27 -19.04 6.15
C LEU A 835 4.72 -19.19 5.68
N VAL A 836 5.21 -20.42 5.50
CA VAL A 836 6.55 -20.70 4.96
C VAL A 836 6.70 -20.15 3.55
N ASP A 837 5.72 -20.37 2.68
CA ASP A 837 5.70 -19.84 1.32
C ASP A 837 5.63 -18.31 1.28
N LEU A 838 4.88 -17.67 2.18
CA LEU A 838 4.88 -16.21 2.33
C LEU A 838 6.25 -15.67 2.78
N THR A 839 6.93 -16.31 3.75
CA THR A 839 8.30 -15.93 4.09
C THR A 839 9.24 -16.07 2.90
N ARG A 840 9.14 -17.16 2.13
CA ARG A 840 9.95 -17.38 0.94
C ARG A 840 9.71 -16.32 -0.14
N GLN A 841 8.45 -15.97 -0.42
CA GLN A 841 8.10 -14.88 -1.33
C GLN A 841 8.65 -13.53 -0.83
N SER A 842 8.62 -13.28 0.47
CA SER A 842 9.19 -12.06 1.06
C SER A 842 10.73 -12.00 0.92
N GLU A 843 11.42 -13.14 1.07
CA GLU A 843 12.86 -13.23 0.85
C GLU A 843 13.23 -13.06 -0.63
N GLU A 844 12.46 -13.64 -1.55
CA GLU A 844 12.63 -13.48 -2.99
C GLU A 844 12.40 -12.01 -3.41
N LEU A 845 11.39 -11.32 -2.87
CA LEU A 845 11.21 -9.87 -3.06
C LEU A 845 12.39 -9.04 -2.54
N VAL A 846 12.98 -9.41 -1.39
CA VAL A 846 14.19 -8.75 -0.85
C VAL A 846 15.41 -9.04 -1.72
N ARG A 847 15.52 -10.22 -2.35
CA ARG A 847 16.56 -10.50 -3.35
C ARG A 847 16.39 -9.63 -4.60
N TYR A 848 15.18 -9.58 -5.19
CA TYR A 848 14.90 -8.71 -6.33
C TYR A 848 15.18 -7.22 -6.02
N GLN A 849 14.85 -6.72 -4.82
CA GLN A 849 15.22 -5.36 -4.42
C GLN A 849 16.73 -5.14 -4.33
N ARG A 850 17.50 -6.12 -3.82
CA ARG A 850 18.96 -6.04 -3.76
C ARG A 850 19.60 -6.15 -5.14
N GLU A 851 19.07 -6.98 -6.03
CA GLU A 851 19.52 -7.11 -7.42
C GLU A 851 19.21 -5.85 -8.22
N ALA A 852 18.03 -5.26 -8.07
CA ALA A 852 17.69 -3.96 -8.67
C ALA A 852 18.58 -2.83 -8.13
N GLN A 853 18.90 -2.82 -6.83
CA GLN A 853 19.87 -1.87 -6.26
C GLN A 853 21.30 -2.10 -6.76
N ALA A 854 21.70 -3.34 -6.99
CA ALA A 854 23.01 -3.68 -7.57
C ALA A 854 23.09 -3.29 -9.05
N GLN A 855 22.03 -3.51 -9.84
CA GLN A 855 21.90 -3.06 -11.23
C GLN A 855 21.93 -1.52 -11.30
N ALA A 856 21.17 -0.82 -10.47
CA ALA A 856 21.22 0.64 -10.37
C ALA A 856 22.58 1.19 -9.90
N ALA A 857 23.40 0.39 -9.19
CA ALA A 857 24.78 0.74 -8.86
C ALA A 857 25.76 0.48 -10.02
N LEU A 858 25.48 -0.52 -10.86
CA LEU A 858 26.23 -0.84 -12.10
C LEU A 858 25.92 0.14 -13.24
N GLU A 859 24.69 0.64 -13.33
CA GLU A 859 24.25 1.59 -14.36
C GLU A 859 24.62 3.06 -14.06
N ARG A 860 25.30 3.34 -12.93
CA ARG A 860 25.87 4.68 -12.70
C ARG A 860 26.94 4.97 -13.74
N PRO A 861 26.78 6.00 -14.60
CA PRO A 861 27.66 6.21 -15.74
C PRO A 861 29.07 6.58 -15.27
N ALA A 862 30.06 5.77 -15.68
CA ALA A 862 31.48 5.99 -15.42
C ALA A 862 32.06 7.12 -16.31
N GLY A 863 31.55 8.34 -16.10
CA GLY A 863 31.81 9.53 -16.92
C GLY A 863 32.77 10.55 -16.30
N ALA A 864 33.86 10.12 -15.63
CA ALA A 864 34.93 11.02 -15.20
C ALA A 864 36.28 10.27 -15.02
N ARG A 865 37.08 10.18 -16.09
CA ARG A 865 38.48 9.75 -16.02
C ARG A 865 39.43 10.95 -16.06
N SER A 866 40.25 11.09 -15.02
CA SER A 866 41.63 11.60 -15.15
C SER A 866 42.49 10.95 -14.06
N GLN A 867 43.14 9.83 -14.40
CA GLN A 867 44.60 9.74 -14.57
C GLN A 867 45.40 9.82 -13.26
N GLY A 868 46.08 8.71 -12.92
CA GLY A 868 46.91 8.57 -11.72
C GLY A 868 47.11 7.10 -11.35
N ALA A 869 48.01 6.41 -12.06
CA ALA A 869 48.35 5.00 -11.83
C ALA A 869 49.48 4.86 -10.76
N PRO A 870 50.07 3.67 -10.52
CA PRO A 870 49.84 2.86 -9.31
C PRO A 870 51.19 2.60 -8.58
N PRO A 871 51.49 1.43 -7.95
CA PRO A 871 50.70 0.38 -7.30
C PRO A 871 51.15 0.09 -5.83
N ALA A 872 50.48 -0.86 -5.14
CA ALA A 872 51.10 -2.03 -4.48
C ALA A 872 50.38 -2.53 -3.19
N LYS A 873 50.33 -3.87 -3.06
CA LYS A 873 50.34 -4.69 -1.81
C LYS A 873 49.19 -4.45 -0.81
N SER A 874 48.22 -5.37 -0.69
CA SER A 874 48.28 -6.73 -0.10
C SER A 874 48.48 -6.76 1.42
N ARG A 875 47.70 -7.63 2.11
CA ARG A 875 47.87 -8.05 3.52
C ARG A 875 47.62 -6.94 4.57
N GLN A 876 47.27 -7.19 5.83
CA GLN A 876 46.74 -8.41 6.49
C GLN A 876 46.27 -8.05 7.91
N ARG A 877 45.09 -8.55 8.29
CA ARG A 877 44.67 -8.97 9.65
C ARG A 877 45.70 -8.80 10.78
N GLN A 878 45.50 -7.82 11.68
CA GLN A 878 45.57 -7.91 13.16
C GLN A 878 45.32 -6.52 13.79
N GLN A 879 44.28 -6.36 14.60
CA GLN A 879 44.29 -6.36 16.08
C GLN A 879 44.85 -5.08 16.75
N ARG A 880 43.96 -4.47 17.55
CA ARG A 880 44.21 -3.63 18.76
C ARG A 880 45.39 -4.16 19.63
N PRO A 881 46.01 -3.38 20.56
CA PRO A 881 45.34 -2.34 21.37
C PRO A 881 46.16 -1.11 21.85
N ARG A 882 45.45 -0.12 22.45
CA ARG A 882 45.93 0.84 23.49
C ARG A 882 47.06 1.82 23.05
N SER A 883 47.26 3.00 23.63
CA SER A 883 46.58 3.77 24.69
C SER A 883 47.06 5.24 24.70
N ALA A 884 46.31 6.10 25.41
CA ALA A 884 46.77 7.34 26.06
C ALA A 884 47.20 8.57 25.22
N ALA A 885 46.33 9.60 25.31
CA ALA A 885 46.63 10.96 25.81
C ALA A 885 47.62 11.90 25.09
N GLY A 886 47.26 13.19 25.08
CA GLY A 886 48.23 14.29 25.14
C GLY A 886 48.38 15.15 23.89
N THR A 887 47.33 15.84 23.45
CA THR A 887 47.49 16.99 22.53
C THR A 887 47.31 18.31 23.29
N SER A 888 48.39 19.07 23.39
CA SER A 888 48.43 20.52 23.61
C SER A 888 49.51 21.01 22.64
N ALA A 889 49.17 21.66 21.54
CA ALA A 889 48.75 23.07 21.48
C ALA A 889 49.84 24.00 22.02
N GLU A 890 50.66 24.56 21.13
CA GLU A 890 50.83 26.01 20.91
C GLU A 890 51.96 26.25 19.86
N VAL A 891 51.65 26.96 18.76
CA VAL A 891 52.01 28.37 18.47
C VAL A 891 53.44 28.56 17.92
N ALA A 892 53.53 28.89 16.63
CA ALA A 892 54.21 30.09 16.11
C ALA A 892 54.18 30.11 14.56
N ALA A 893 53.74 31.23 13.99
CA ALA A 893 53.99 31.62 12.60
C ALA A 893 55.25 32.54 12.56
N PRO A 894 55.59 33.28 11.47
CA PRO A 894 55.16 33.19 10.07
C PRO A 894 56.36 33.22 9.07
N SER A 895 56.10 33.21 7.75
CA SER A 895 56.40 34.37 6.87
C SER A 895 56.48 34.07 5.36
N LYS A 896 56.14 35.11 4.58
CA LYS A 896 56.61 35.46 3.21
C LYS A 896 56.18 34.61 1.99
N ALA A 897 55.33 35.25 1.19
CA ALA A 897 55.19 35.11 -0.28
C ALA A 897 56.45 35.67 -1.02
N PRO A 898 56.58 35.77 -2.37
CA PRO A 898 55.54 36.23 -3.33
C PRO A 898 55.57 35.69 -4.80
N GLY A 899 54.59 36.15 -5.60
CA GLY A 899 54.65 36.23 -7.07
C GLY A 899 53.87 35.15 -7.85
N GLY A 900 53.08 35.46 -8.89
CA GLY A 900 52.64 36.77 -9.40
C GLY A 900 52.00 36.69 -10.81
N LEU A 901 51.25 37.74 -11.20
CA LEU A 901 50.84 38.11 -12.59
C LEU A 901 49.83 37.15 -13.32
N GLN A 902 48.90 37.57 -14.20
CA GLN A 902 48.41 38.90 -14.64
C GLN A 902 47.10 38.83 -15.49
N LEU A 903 46.27 39.90 -15.46
CA LEU A 903 45.35 40.41 -16.54
C LEU A 903 44.17 39.50 -17.00
N ARG A 904 43.01 39.94 -17.54
CA ARG A 904 42.28 41.23 -17.76
C ARG A 904 40.79 40.84 -18.05
N GLY A 905 39.73 41.64 -17.86
CA GLY A 905 39.55 42.99 -17.30
C GLY A 905 38.11 43.54 -17.53
N ASN A 906 37.83 44.75 -17.02
CA ASN A 906 36.82 45.76 -17.45
C ASN A 906 35.33 45.33 -17.57
N ARG A 907 34.36 45.86 -16.79
CA ARG A 907 33.95 47.28 -16.69
C ARG A 907 33.09 47.56 -15.44
N ALA A 908 32.99 48.83 -15.06
CA ALA A 908 32.23 49.41 -13.94
C ALA A 908 31.20 50.45 -14.51
N PRO A 909 30.38 51.21 -13.72
CA PRO A 909 30.44 51.43 -12.27
C PRO A 909 29.09 51.55 -11.49
N SER A 910 29.24 51.98 -10.22
CA SER A 910 28.27 52.58 -9.28
C SER A 910 27.31 51.69 -8.48
N SER A 911 27.75 51.34 -7.26
CA SER A 911 26.97 51.63 -6.04
C SER A 911 27.91 51.88 -4.86
N THR A 912 27.51 52.78 -3.95
CA THR A 912 28.29 53.21 -2.78
C THR A 912 27.82 52.54 -1.50
N ALA A 913 28.77 52.14 -0.63
CA ALA A 913 28.62 51.82 0.80
C ALA A 913 27.47 50.85 1.19
N SER A 914 27.74 49.63 1.67
CA SER A 914 28.30 49.44 3.02
C SER A 914 28.80 48.00 3.24
N ARG A 915 29.87 47.85 4.04
CA ARG A 915 30.23 46.58 4.72
C ARG A 915 29.15 46.27 5.77
N GLY A 916 28.86 45.03 6.19
CA GLY A 916 29.45 43.74 5.85
C GLY A 916 29.74 42.92 7.12
N ALA A 917 28.93 41.91 7.43
CA ALA A 917 29.20 40.85 8.43
C ALA A 917 28.07 39.77 8.44
N ALA A 918 28.02 38.91 7.43
CA ALA A 918 27.09 37.77 7.39
C ALA A 918 27.83 36.44 7.60
N ALA A 919 28.07 36.08 8.86
CA ALA A 919 28.50 34.75 9.27
C ALA A 919 28.01 34.48 10.71
N ASN A 920 27.65 33.23 11.01
CA ASN A 920 27.21 32.74 12.34
C ASN A 920 25.79 33.14 12.82
N GLN A 921 24.77 32.82 12.02
CA GLN A 921 23.42 32.59 12.55
C GLN A 921 22.95 31.15 12.26
N GLY A 922 23.43 30.19 13.08
CA GLY A 922 22.65 28.96 13.30
C GLY A 922 21.29 29.37 13.88
N THR A 923 20.22 29.04 13.16
CA THR A 923 18.89 29.63 13.37
C THR A 923 18.37 29.42 14.79
N ALA A 924 17.53 30.33 15.29
CA ALA A 924 16.95 30.22 16.63
C ALA A 924 16.25 28.86 16.86
N SER A 925 15.63 28.31 15.81
CA SER A 925 15.08 26.95 15.77
C SER A 925 16.12 25.86 16.09
N GLN A 926 17.33 25.92 15.53
CA GLN A 926 18.39 24.97 15.85
C GLN A 926 18.89 25.10 17.30
N ARG A 927 18.98 26.32 17.82
CA ARG A 927 19.35 26.56 19.24
C ARG A 927 18.28 26.01 20.19
N ALA A 928 17.00 26.27 19.92
CA ALA A 928 15.89 25.72 20.69
C ALA A 928 15.87 24.18 20.63
N LYS A 929 16.14 23.57 19.47
CA LYS A 929 16.20 22.11 19.30
C LYS A 929 17.35 21.49 20.09
N LEU A 930 18.52 22.13 20.12
CA LEU A 930 19.66 21.70 20.95
C LEU A 930 19.40 21.88 22.45
N GLN A 931 18.76 22.97 22.87
CA GLN A 931 18.33 23.17 24.26
C GLN A 931 17.29 22.13 24.71
N ALA A 932 16.33 21.80 23.86
CA ALA A 932 15.35 20.74 24.14
C ALA A 932 15.99 19.34 24.28
N ILE A 933 17.02 19.05 23.47
CA ILE A 933 17.81 17.81 23.59
C ILE A 933 18.61 17.81 24.90
N ALA A 934 19.23 18.93 25.27
CA ALA A 934 19.96 19.07 26.54
C ALA A 934 19.04 18.90 27.76
N LEU A 935 17.84 19.50 27.75
CA LEU A 935 16.83 19.34 28.80
C LEU A 935 16.30 17.89 28.90
N LYS A 936 16.07 17.21 27.77
CA LYS A 936 15.71 15.79 27.78
C LYS A 936 16.82 14.93 28.37
N ARG A 937 18.09 15.25 28.08
CA ARG A 937 19.25 14.56 28.66
C ARG A 937 19.36 14.79 30.18
N GLN A 938 19.25 16.03 30.64
CA GLN A 938 19.24 16.33 32.08
C GLN A 938 18.07 15.64 32.83
N ARG A 939 16.86 15.61 32.26
CA ARG A 939 15.72 14.88 32.84
C ARG A 939 15.95 13.38 32.92
N ARG A 940 16.67 12.80 31.96
CA ARG A 940 17.07 11.39 31.97
C ARG A 940 18.14 11.11 33.03
N GLU A 941 19.19 11.92 33.07
CA GLU A 941 20.25 11.83 34.10
C GLU A 941 19.72 12.07 35.52
N ALA A 942 18.68 12.91 35.68
CA ALA A 942 17.97 13.09 36.95
C ALA A 942 17.18 11.84 37.37
N ARG A 943 16.43 11.22 36.45
CA ARG A 943 15.72 9.95 36.71
C ARG A 943 16.68 8.81 37.02
N GLU A 944 17.77 8.69 36.27
CA GLU A 944 18.79 7.66 36.51
C GLU A 944 19.48 7.86 37.88
N ARG A 945 19.63 9.10 38.36
CA ARG A 945 20.09 9.39 39.75
C ARG A 945 19.02 9.08 40.80
N GLU A 946 17.75 9.37 40.53
CA GLU A 946 16.63 9.05 41.42
C GLU A 946 16.44 7.53 41.57
N GLU A 947 16.58 6.77 40.48
CA GLU A 947 16.61 5.30 40.48
C GLU A 947 17.84 4.73 41.20
N GLN A 948 19.02 5.37 41.08
CA GLN A 948 20.23 4.98 41.83
C GLN A 948 20.16 5.35 43.32
N GLN A 949 19.36 6.35 43.70
CA GLN A 949 19.14 6.76 45.10
C GLN A 949 17.98 6.03 45.77
N ARG A 950 17.14 5.30 45.02
CA ARG A 950 16.17 4.40 45.63
C ARG A 950 16.91 3.27 46.37
N PRO A 951 16.75 3.12 47.70
CA PRO A 951 17.37 2.02 48.41
C PRO A 951 16.83 0.70 47.85
N GLN A 952 17.74 -0.27 47.60
CA GLN A 952 17.37 -1.62 47.20
C GLN A 952 16.67 -2.33 48.37
N ILE A 953 15.36 -2.10 48.50
CA ILE A 953 14.49 -2.89 49.37
C ILE A 953 14.49 -4.31 48.79
N ARG A 954 15.24 -5.21 49.44
CA ARG A 954 15.20 -6.64 49.12
C ARG A 954 13.76 -7.12 49.31
N ASN A 955 13.20 -7.75 48.27
CA ASN A 955 11.91 -8.42 48.35
C ASN A 955 11.99 -9.53 49.41
N TYR A 956 11.51 -9.24 50.63
CA TYR A 956 11.09 -10.27 51.57
C TYR A 956 9.72 -10.80 51.13
N ASN A 957 9.52 -12.11 51.25
CA ASN A 957 8.29 -12.79 50.81
C ASN A 957 7.08 -12.45 51.69
N ILE A 958 6.42 -11.33 51.41
CA ILE A 958 5.14 -10.93 52.03
C ILE A 958 4.03 -11.97 51.80
N ARG A 959 4.22 -12.94 50.88
CA ARG A 959 3.29 -14.05 50.64
C ARG A 959 3.32 -15.14 51.72
N ASP A 960 4.45 -15.35 52.38
CA ASP A 960 4.59 -16.44 53.35
C ASP A 960 4.06 -16.00 54.73
N ASP A 961 4.36 -14.78 55.16
CA ASP A 961 3.80 -14.17 56.37
C ASP A 961 2.27 -14.00 56.29
N ARG A 962 1.74 -13.70 55.09
CA ARG A 962 0.29 -13.56 54.89
C ARG A 962 -0.44 -14.91 55.03
N ARG A 963 0.16 -15.99 54.56
CA ARG A 963 -0.38 -17.35 54.78
C ARG A 963 -0.29 -17.76 56.24
N ALA A 964 0.83 -17.49 56.91
CA ALA A 964 0.96 -17.73 58.35
C ALA A 964 -0.08 -16.92 59.17
N ALA A 965 -0.36 -15.68 58.79
CA ALA A 965 -1.40 -14.86 59.40
C ALA A 965 -2.81 -15.43 59.15
N GLU A 966 -3.14 -15.80 57.91
CA GLU A 966 -4.43 -16.39 57.52
C GLU A 966 -4.66 -17.76 58.20
N GLU A 967 -3.63 -18.60 58.31
CA GLU A 967 -3.66 -19.88 59.07
C GLU A 967 -3.81 -19.66 60.58
N SER A 968 -3.13 -18.66 61.16
CA SER A 968 -3.30 -18.32 62.58
C SER A 968 -4.71 -17.78 62.90
N ALA A 969 -5.31 -17.02 61.99
CA ALA A 969 -6.68 -16.52 62.10
C ALA A 969 -7.71 -17.65 61.97
N ALA A 970 -7.48 -18.62 61.07
CA ALA A 970 -8.31 -19.82 60.95
C ALA A 970 -8.25 -20.71 62.21
N ALA A 971 -7.05 -20.90 62.78
CA ALA A 971 -6.86 -21.62 64.05
C ALA A 971 -7.56 -20.92 65.22
N ALA A 972 -7.47 -19.58 65.31
CA ALA A 972 -8.15 -18.79 66.34
C ALA A 972 -9.70 -18.84 66.20
N ALA A 973 -10.22 -18.93 64.97
CA ALA A 973 -11.66 -19.09 64.72
C ALA A 973 -12.17 -20.51 65.10
N ALA A 974 -11.36 -21.54 64.91
CA ALA A 974 -11.71 -22.92 65.29
C ALA A 974 -11.76 -23.11 66.82
N ALA A 975 -10.90 -22.42 67.58
CA ALA A 975 -10.81 -22.55 69.04
C ALA A 975 -12.01 -21.93 69.80
N LYS A 976 -12.81 -21.07 69.18
CA LYS A 976 -13.94 -20.35 69.82
C LYS A 976 -15.30 -21.06 69.75
N LYS A 977 -15.37 -22.29 69.22
CA LYS A 977 -16.65 -22.95 68.88
C LYS A 977 -17.24 -24.01 69.83
N PRO A 978 -16.67 -24.36 71.01
CA PRO A 978 -17.30 -25.33 71.91
C PRO A 978 -17.70 -24.79 73.31
N GLU A 979 -18.19 -23.54 73.44
CA GLU A 979 -18.73 -23.03 74.72
C GLU A 979 -20.20 -22.55 74.68
N GLU A 980 -20.79 -22.21 73.53
CA GLU A 980 -22.19 -21.71 73.48
C GLU A 980 -23.26 -22.83 73.45
N GLU A 981 -22.91 -24.09 73.20
CA GLU A 981 -23.88 -25.21 73.16
C GLU A 981 -24.20 -25.85 74.53
N ARG A 982 -23.64 -25.35 75.64
CA ARG A 982 -23.84 -25.96 76.98
C ARG A 982 -24.89 -25.29 77.87
N VAL A 983 -25.63 -24.28 77.38
CA VAL A 983 -26.60 -23.49 78.18
C VAL A 983 -28.05 -23.59 77.68
N ARG A 984 -28.36 -24.52 76.76
CA ARG A 984 -29.74 -24.87 76.39
C ARG A 984 -29.99 -26.37 76.57
N GLY A 985 -30.13 -26.78 77.83
CA GLY A 985 -30.35 -28.16 78.25
C GLY A 985 -30.62 -28.26 79.75
N GLY A 986 -31.73 -27.67 80.19
CA GLY A 986 -32.21 -27.62 81.58
C GLY A 986 -33.60 -27.01 81.62
#